data_AF-A0A970V270-F1
#
_entry.id   AF-A0A970V270-F1
#
_cell.length_a   1.000
_cell.length_b   1.000
_cell.length_c   1.000
_cell.angle_alpha   90.00
_cell.angle_beta   90.00
_cell.angle_gamma   90.00
#
_symmetry.space_group_name_H-M   'P 1'
#
loop_
_entity.id
_entity.type
_entity.pdbx_description
1 polymer ?
#
loop_
_entity_poly.entity_id
_entity_poly.type
_entity_poly.pdbx_seq_one_letter_code
_entity_poly.pdbx_strand_id
1 'polypeptide(L)'
;MYRMLLAVCLALACVAASALDLPIPVPKPPIPKPTIQVPIPGLDRLRSEGPWITTSLADVLTEVPFLDHYDPRVLTPLGEMPCSPTGEFLLAPGAYDFFCQSYCLHAGAYAPGAHGNGYVLAPLKGPGAQILDNLLQNSVAHPEIPQQEVQLLIWALLARTPVDKMAPSLQEAAQALLSREDLRQLQRGAAAIIPTDLVNVSFADLPEPVQRALEIENDLRTMFTNKITDYTEIAGVAVQTGDPPPSKEDREIPEGRWSFDPAGYFVAYVPVSYPETALQVSQPGGLIVERDQLGRLTSITGPRGERITTEYAGGISTTVPGDDGVQICPFRAIHLSATDRLHPAGVSTFDAANTGYTLLGLPSGRGTPVLSSAAVNLPDRYAWAVAHRAEVEQLLKTAAASAPAQVPEPVHKATLGQLSDLGNYAQALWQVLSAAAEENDQVDLLLANPAYEAWQALLIQYAQGEIEATAPGEGLRSSAPTSPFRLCLGFFGNGMPGAISTVPMAVYGRRELRPYRPSRGVATPGSTGRQRLSPSGRGLPWFKPRPRPKRNESTPNHQENHASKEVLERSKKAMDMFSKFTSFCDLLTGGPAMWIAGQIGGVADPRGHLLGGITDGIFSMAGDISQALGGDPPRPDFDQVATPQPVVYEPLPEGAGLPPEKLQAYNSMLAASTDLWSKLRAAQITRDRLGGAYLANDEPGIERQAAALINLKRQVGQAMLVLADRMEALIALTPEETFAQMIVSAEELQVRQDALRQAGMPTWRVESAQLLGLSEAELATLRERGLALTAGQFEGTYLEAAQGFIASLRECGLMWSTLPTAEGG
;
A
#
# COMPACT_ATOMS: atom_id res chain seq x y z
N MET A 1 46.31 -53.12 -18.16
CA MET A 1 47.61 -52.44 -18.31
C MET A 1 47.92 -51.87 -19.71
N TYR A 2 47.21 -52.26 -20.80
CA TYR A 2 47.45 -51.68 -22.15
C TYR A 2 46.45 -50.57 -22.58
N ARG A 3 45.44 -50.25 -21.76
CA ARG A 3 44.46 -49.18 -22.04
C ARG A 3 44.68 -47.87 -21.26
N MET A 4 45.61 -47.85 -20.30
CA MET A 4 45.93 -46.65 -19.51
C MET A 4 47.18 -45.90 -20.02
N LEU A 5 47.98 -46.53 -20.90
CA LEU A 5 49.16 -45.91 -21.52
C LEU A 5 48.85 -45.22 -22.87
N LEU A 6 47.74 -45.54 -23.51
CA LEU A 6 47.33 -44.90 -24.77
C LEU A 6 46.60 -43.55 -24.54
N ALA A 7 45.95 -43.38 -23.40
CA ALA A 7 45.21 -42.16 -23.06
C ALA A 7 46.13 -41.01 -22.58
N VAL A 8 47.31 -41.32 -22.05
CA VAL A 8 48.28 -40.30 -21.57
C VAL A 8 49.21 -39.83 -22.69
N CYS A 9 49.49 -40.66 -23.71
CA CYS A 9 50.31 -40.25 -24.87
C CYS A 9 49.57 -39.41 -25.91
N LEU A 10 48.23 -39.50 -26.00
CA LEU A 10 47.44 -38.58 -26.85
C LEU A 10 47.27 -37.19 -26.22
N ALA A 11 47.45 -37.06 -24.90
CA ALA A 11 47.34 -35.80 -24.17
C ALA A 11 48.62 -34.93 -24.20
N LEU A 12 49.75 -35.44 -24.73
CA LEU A 12 51.03 -34.70 -24.76
C LEU A 12 51.53 -34.33 -26.16
N ALA A 13 50.82 -34.72 -27.23
CA ALA A 13 51.20 -34.41 -28.62
C ALA A 13 50.42 -33.23 -29.24
N CYS A 14 49.43 -32.65 -28.56
CA CYS A 14 48.67 -31.50 -29.09
C CYS A 14 49.13 -30.13 -28.55
N VAL A 15 50.18 -30.06 -27.73
CA VAL A 15 50.66 -28.79 -27.13
C VAL A 15 51.93 -28.23 -27.80
N ALA A 16 52.53 -28.88 -28.80
CA ALA A 16 53.75 -28.37 -29.42
C ALA A 16 53.91 -28.74 -30.88
N ALA A 17 53.14 -28.12 -31.79
CA ALA A 17 53.53 -27.94 -33.19
C ALA A 17 52.50 -27.13 -33.98
N SER A 18 52.39 -25.82 -33.73
CA SER A 18 52.16 -24.81 -34.79
C SER A 18 52.26 -23.38 -34.23
N ALA A 19 53.40 -23.05 -33.64
CA ALA A 19 53.91 -21.69 -33.71
C ALA A 19 54.67 -21.57 -35.05
N LEU A 20 54.02 -21.01 -36.07
CA LEU A 20 54.60 -20.40 -37.27
C LEU A 20 53.46 -19.91 -38.16
N ASP A 21 52.91 -18.74 -37.81
CA ASP A 21 52.10 -17.93 -38.71
C ASP A 21 53.01 -17.38 -39.82
N LEU A 22 52.87 -17.92 -41.03
CA LEU A 22 53.30 -17.27 -42.26
C LEU A 22 52.04 -16.98 -43.08
N PRO A 23 51.74 -15.71 -43.42
CA PRO A 23 50.54 -15.37 -44.16
C PRO A 23 50.77 -15.70 -45.65
N ILE A 24 50.22 -16.82 -46.12
CA ILE A 24 50.03 -17.07 -47.54
C ILE A 24 48.55 -16.78 -47.86
N PRO A 25 48.22 -15.70 -48.57
CA PRO A 25 46.85 -15.42 -48.97
C PRO A 25 46.43 -16.39 -50.08
N VAL A 26 45.63 -17.40 -49.72
CA VAL A 26 44.90 -18.24 -50.68
C VAL A 26 43.55 -17.57 -50.95
N PRO A 27 43.24 -17.14 -52.19
CA PRO A 27 41.93 -16.56 -52.50
C PRO A 27 40.86 -17.65 -52.40
N LYS A 28 39.93 -17.50 -51.45
CA LYS A 28 38.70 -18.32 -51.40
C LYS A 28 37.75 -17.80 -52.49
N PRO A 29 37.31 -18.64 -53.46
CA PRO A 29 36.27 -18.23 -54.39
C PRO A 29 34.96 -17.97 -53.62
N PRO A 30 34.15 -16.99 -54.05
CA PRO A 30 32.90 -16.68 -53.37
C PRO A 30 31.95 -17.86 -53.53
N ILE A 31 31.65 -18.52 -52.43
CA ILE A 31 30.49 -19.42 -52.33
C ILE A 31 29.27 -18.48 -52.28
N PRO A 32 28.39 -18.47 -53.29
CA PRO A 32 27.17 -17.68 -53.20
C PRO A 32 26.34 -18.20 -52.03
N LYS A 33 26.19 -17.36 -51.00
CA LYS A 33 25.17 -17.57 -49.97
C LYS A 33 23.83 -17.62 -50.70
N PRO A 34 23.01 -18.67 -50.56
CA PRO A 34 21.66 -18.64 -51.12
C PRO A 34 20.91 -17.54 -50.37
N THR A 35 20.83 -16.36 -50.99
CA THR A 35 19.97 -15.29 -50.52
C THR A 35 18.60 -15.62 -51.08
N ILE A 36 17.86 -16.44 -50.35
CA ILE A 36 16.43 -16.62 -50.63
C ILE A 36 15.76 -15.32 -50.16
N GLN A 37 15.75 -14.31 -51.03
CA GLN A 37 14.88 -13.14 -50.91
C GLN A 37 13.48 -13.54 -51.38
N VAL A 38 12.83 -14.43 -50.64
CA VAL A 38 11.37 -14.48 -50.70
C VAL A 38 10.92 -13.43 -49.69
N PRO A 39 10.35 -12.29 -50.12
CA PRO A 39 9.80 -11.32 -49.18
C PRO A 39 8.74 -12.03 -48.33
N ILE A 40 9.02 -12.21 -47.04
CA ILE A 40 8.07 -12.83 -46.13
C ILE A 40 6.97 -11.81 -45.88
N PRO A 41 5.72 -12.05 -46.32
CA PRO A 41 4.64 -11.09 -46.15
C PRO A 41 4.41 -10.81 -44.65
N GLY A 42 4.49 -9.56 -44.23
CA GLY A 42 4.24 -9.12 -42.85
C GLY A 42 5.48 -8.89 -41.97
N LEU A 43 6.70 -9.24 -42.44
CA LEU A 43 7.94 -9.01 -41.69
C LEU A 43 8.25 -7.52 -41.50
N ASP A 44 8.05 -6.71 -42.54
CA ASP A 44 8.22 -5.27 -42.48
C ASP A 44 7.24 -4.63 -41.49
N ARG A 45 6.04 -5.22 -41.31
CA ARG A 45 5.03 -4.74 -40.35
C ARG A 45 5.43 -5.04 -38.91
N LEU A 46 5.85 -6.27 -38.58
CA LEU A 46 6.37 -6.60 -37.25
C LEU A 46 7.56 -5.72 -36.86
N ARG A 47 8.49 -5.50 -37.79
CA ARG A 47 9.62 -4.58 -37.59
C ARG A 47 9.16 -3.12 -37.42
N SER A 48 8.11 -2.70 -38.12
CA SER A 48 7.57 -1.34 -38.02
C SER A 48 6.68 -1.07 -36.80
N GLU A 49 6.01 -2.09 -36.26
CA GLU A 49 5.05 -1.96 -35.16
C GLU A 49 5.73 -1.94 -33.78
N GLY A 50 6.98 -2.40 -33.67
CA GLY A 50 7.74 -2.40 -32.40
C GLY A 50 7.13 -3.31 -31.33
N PRO A 51 7.63 -3.27 -30.07
CA PRO A 51 7.05 -4.05 -28.97
C PRO A 51 5.66 -3.52 -28.55
N TRP A 52 4.80 -4.40 -28.03
CA TRP A 52 3.41 -4.04 -27.68
C TRP A 52 3.33 -3.08 -26.49
N ILE A 53 4.26 -3.20 -25.54
CA ILE A 53 4.50 -2.25 -24.44
C ILE A 53 5.90 -1.67 -24.64
N THR A 54 6.01 -0.35 -24.58
CA THR A 54 7.26 0.39 -24.85
C THR A 54 7.81 1.11 -23.62
N THR A 55 7.20 0.94 -22.43
CA THR A 55 7.67 1.56 -21.18
C THR A 55 9.10 1.15 -20.86
N SER A 56 9.94 2.15 -20.61
CA SER A 56 11.38 1.99 -20.38
C SER A 56 11.87 2.86 -19.21
N LEU A 57 13.13 2.65 -18.82
CA LEU A 57 13.79 3.48 -17.81
C LEU A 57 13.88 4.96 -18.20
N ALA A 58 13.88 5.27 -19.50
CA ALA A 58 13.86 6.64 -20.00
C ALA A 58 12.50 7.33 -19.82
N ASP A 59 11.43 6.57 -19.53
CA ASP A 59 10.08 7.09 -19.34
C ASP A 59 9.74 7.42 -17.89
N VAL A 60 10.65 7.18 -16.96
CA VAL A 60 10.45 7.46 -15.53
C VAL A 60 10.09 8.94 -15.34
N LEU A 61 8.94 9.20 -14.72
CA LEU A 61 8.33 10.54 -14.73
C LEU A 61 9.05 11.51 -13.81
N THR A 62 9.23 11.15 -12.54
CA THR A 62 9.78 12.05 -11.51
C THR A 62 10.18 11.26 -10.27
N GLU A 63 11.44 10.85 -10.18
CA GLU A 63 12.03 10.40 -8.92
C GLU A 63 12.20 11.55 -7.94
N VAL A 64 12.19 11.23 -6.65
CA VAL A 64 12.38 12.19 -5.57
C VAL A 64 13.49 11.72 -4.62
N PRO A 65 14.78 11.81 -5.03
CA PRO A 65 15.91 11.51 -4.15
C PRO A 65 15.85 12.23 -2.79
N PHE A 66 15.28 13.43 -2.74
CA PHE A 66 15.10 14.17 -1.48
C PHE A 66 14.35 13.36 -0.40
N LEU A 67 13.43 12.48 -0.79
CA LEU A 67 12.66 11.63 0.13
C LEU A 67 13.39 10.34 0.51
N ASP A 68 14.70 10.21 0.25
CA ASP A 68 15.47 9.01 0.58
C ASP A 68 15.61 8.74 2.08
N HIS A 69 15.39 9.76 2.91
CA HIS A 69 15.37 9.64 4.38
C HIS A 69 13.96 9.72 4.98
N TYR A 70 12.93 9.83 4.14
CA TYR A 70 11.54 9.83 4.57
C TYR A 70 11.01 8.39 4.67
N ASP A 71 10.49 8.03 5.84
CA ASP A 71 9.78 6.77 6.11
C ASP A 71 8.55 7.06 6.98
N PRO A 72 7.32 6.90 6.47
CA PRO A 72 6.11 7.23 7.22
C PRO A 72 6.04 6.50 8.57
N ARG A 73 5.75 7.24 9.65
CA ARG A 73 5.65 6.67 11.01
C ARG A 73 4.54 5.64 11.13
N VAL A 74 3.42 5.88 10.45
CA VAL A 74 2.24 5.02 10.45
C VAL A 74 1.79 4.80 9.02
N LEU A 75 1.73 3.53 8.63
CA LEU A 75 1.25 3.07 7.33
C LEU A 75 -0.12 2.43 7.51
N THR A 76 -1.11 3.03 6.84
CA THR A 76 -2.48 2.55 6.80
C THR A 76 -2.63 1.49 5.71
N PRO A 77 -3.22 0.32 5.99
CA PRO A 77 -3.48 -0.66 4.94
C PRO A 77 -4.38 -0.07 3.86
N LEU A 78 -3.87 0.07 2.65
CA LEU A 78 -4.62 0.63 1.51
C LEU A 78 -5.89 -0.17 1.23
N GLY A 79 -5.81 -1.50 1.39
CA GLY A 79 -6.94 -2.41 1.20
C GLY A 79 -8.11 -2.19 2.17
N GLU A 80 -7.90 -1.46 3.26
CA GLU A 80 -8.98 -1.11 4.20
C GLU A 80 -9.71 0.18 3.86
N MET A 81 -9.21 0.93 2.87
CA MET A 81 -9.87 2.15 2.40
C MET A 81 -11.09 1.79 1.54
N PRO A 82 -12.17 2.60 1.58
CA PRO A 82 -13.30 2.42 0.68
C PRO A 82 -12.83 2.42 -0.77
N CYS A 83 -13.36 1.55 -1.61
CA CYS A 83 -13.01 1.52 -3.03
C CYS A 83 -14.23 1.73 -3.91
N SER A 84 -14.00 2.23 -5.13
CA SER A 84 -15.00 2.33 -6.17
C SER A 84 -15.26 0.95 -6.81
N PRO A 85 -16.41 0.76 -7.49
CA PRO A 85 -16.67 -0.47 -8.25
C PRO A 85 -15.61 -0.79 -9.31
N THR A 86 -14.88 0.23 -9.77
CA THR A 86 -13.77 0.12 -10.73
C THR A 86 -12.41 -0.14 -10.08
N GLY A 87 -12.37 -0.40 -8.77
CA GLY A 87 -11.16 -0.82 -8.03
C GLY A 87 -10.23 0.31 -7.58
N GLU A 88 -10.69 1.56 -7.57
CA GLU A 88 -9.92 2.71 -7.08
C GLU A 88 -10.14 2.89 -5.58
N PHE A 89 -9.09 3.10 -4.80
CA PHE A 89 -9.20 3.35 -3.36
C PHE A 89 -9.41 4.84 -3.10
N LEU A 90 -10.40 5.19 -2.27
CA LEU A 90 -10.65 6.57 -1.83
C LEU A 90 -9.79 6.90 -0.61
N LEU A 91 -8.74 7.69 -0.83
CA LEU A 91 -7.74 8.00 0.19
C LEU A 91 -8.03 9.31 0.89
N ALA A 92 -7.97 9.26 2.22
CA ALA A 92 -7.82 10.46 3.03
C ALA A 92 -6.34 10.85 3.08
N PRO A 93 -5.99 12.08 3.49
CA PRO A 93 -4.60 12.42 3.72
C PRO A 93 -3.94 11.46 4.73
N GLY A 94 -2.79 10.91 4.37
CA GLY A 94 -2.10 9.89 5.13
C GLY A 94 -1.03 9.17 4.32
N ALA A 95 -0.42 8.16 4.93
CA ALA A 95 0.50 7.24 4.27
C ALA A 95 -0.06 5.83 4.35
N TYR A 96 0.16 5.07 3.29
CA TYR A 96 -0.48 3.80 3.02
C TYR A 96 0.52 2.74 2.58
N ASP A 97 0.24 1.50 2.94
CA ASP A 97 0.93 0.33 2.40
C ASP A 97 -0.06 -0.62 1.73
N PHE A 98 0.42 -1.29 0.67
CA PHE A 98 -0.39 -2.23 -0.07
C PHE A 98 0.47 -3.37 -0.61
N PHE A 99 0.07 -4.59 -0.25
CA PHE A 99 0.65 -5.80 -0.80
C PHE A 99 -0.20 -6.20 -1.98
N CYS A 100 0.32 -5.99 -3.19
CA CYS A 100 -0.45 -6.23 -4.40
C CYS A 100 0.09 -7.42 -5.17
N GLN A 101 -0.83 -8.08 -5.88
CA GLN A 101 -0.45 -8.90 -7.01
C GLN A 101 0.18 -7.99 -8.07
N SER A 102 1.39 -8.34 -8.50
CA SER A 102 2.06 -7.67 -9.61
C SER A 102 2.21 -8.59 -10.82
N TYR A 103 2.38 -7.97 -11.98
CA TYR A 103 2.45 -8.66 -13.26
C TYR A 103 3.67 -8.25 -14.08
N CYS A 104 4.36 -9.23 -14.65
CA CYS A 104 5.46 -9.02 -15.59
C CYS A 104 4.93 -8.42 -16.90
N LEU A 105 5.47 -7.25 -17.27
CA LEU A 105 5.11 -6.57 -18.52
C LEU A 105 6.11 -6.79 -19.66
N HIS A 106 7.17 -7.55 -19.43
CA HIS A 106 8.18 -7.80 -20.45
C HIS A 106 8.55 -9.28 -20.50
N ALA A 107 8.23 -9.97 -21.58
CA ALA A 107 8.66 -11.34 -21.74
C ALA A 107 10.19 -11.39 -21.89
N GLY A 108 10.82 -12.37 -21.25
CA GLY A 108 12.26 -12.60 -21.36
C GLY A 108 13.14 -11.68 -20.55
N ALA A 109 12.61 -10.86 -19.64
CA ALA A 109 13.42 -10.09 -18.71
C ALA A 109 13.72 -10.87 -17.42
N TYR A 110 14.78 -10.47 -16.72
CA TYR A 110 15.20 -11.06 -15.46
C TYR A 110 14.25 -10.66 -14.34
N ALA A 111 13.89 -11.63 -13.48
CA ALA A 111 13.09 -11.37 -12.29
C ALA A 111 13.72 -10.26 -11.41
N PRO A 112 12.94 -9.62 -10.52
CA PRO A 112 13.51 -8.76 -9.49
C PRO A 112 14.54 -9.57 -8.67
N GLY A 113 15.79 -9.15 -8.69
CA GLY A 113 16.85 -9.74 -7.87
C GLY A 113 16.81 -9.23 -6.43
N ALA A 114 17.47 -9.98 -5.55
CA ALA A 114 17.33 -9.88 -4.09
C ALA A 114 17.81 -8.57 -3.45
N HIS A 115 18.70 -7.80 -4.10
CA HIS A 115 19.29 -6.58 -3.52
C HIS A 115 19.48 -5.46 -4.57
N GLY A 116 19.48 -4.20 -4.09
CA GLY A 116 20.12 -3.06 -4.77
C GLY A 116 19.46 -2.52 -6.03
N ASN A 117 18.21 -2.90 -6.33
CA ASN A 117 17.50 -2.41 -7.52
C ASN A 117 16.20 -1.75 -7.09
N GLY A 118 16.27 -0.46 -6.79
CA GLY A 118 15.09 0.36 -6.61
C GLY A 118 14.23 0.39 -7.88
N TYR A 119 12.92 0.50 -7.66
CA TYR A 119 11.92 0.62 -8.71
C TYR A 119 11.25 1.97 -8.61
N VAL A 120 11.01 2.60 -9.75
CA VAL A 120 10.51 3.97 -9.85
C VAL A 120 9.33 4.03 -10.81
N LEU A 121 8.46 5.02 -10.62
CA LEU A 121 7.24 5.19 -11.40
C LEU A 121 7.56 5.57 -12.86
N ALA A 122 7.05 4.77 -13.78
CA ALA A 122 6.96 5.11 -15.19
C ALA A 122 5.51 4.96 -15.69
N PRO A 123 5.09 5.71 -16.70
CA PRO A 123 3.77 5.55 -17.30
C PRO A 123 3.77 4.29 -18.18
N LEU A 124 2.61 3.65 -18.27
CA LEU A 124 2.41 2.59 -19.24
C LEU A 124 2.33 3.19 -20.66
N LYS A 125 3.21 2.77 -21.57
CA LYS A 125 3.33 3.28 -22.94
C LYS A 125 3.32 2.14 -23.95
N GLY A 126 2.93 2.47 -25.18
CA GLY A 126 2.92 1.55 -26.32
C GLY A 126 1.51 1.21 -26.82
N PRO A 127 1.41 0.52 -27.97
CA PRO A 127 0.11 0.19 -28.59
C PRO A 127 -0.84 -0.62 -27.70
N GLY A 128 -0.29 -1.42 -26.78
CA GLY A 128 -1.05 -2.26 -25.84
C GLY A 128 -1.42 -1.61 -24.52
N ALA A 129 -0.93 -0.39 -24.25
CA ALA A 129 -1.02 0.22 -22.92
C ALA A 129 -2.47 0.30 -22.40
N GLN A 130 -3.40 0.79 -23.21
CA GLN A 130 -4.80 0.92 -22.80
C GLN A 130 -5.48 -0.43 -22.55
N ILE A 131 -5.25 -1.42 -23.42
CA ILE A 131 -5.82 -2.77 -23.28
C ILE A 131 -5.33 -3.42 -21.99
N LEU A 132 -4.03 -3.29 -21.69
CA LEU A 132 -3.43 -3.83 -20.50
C LEU A 132 -3.92 -3.13 -19.22
N ASP A 133 -4.05 -1.79 -19.24
CA ASP A 133 -4.62 -1.03 -18.13
C ASP A 133 -6.06 -1.49 -17.82
N ASN A 134 -6.90 -1.59 -18.87
CA ASN A 134 -8.27 -2.10 -18.75
C ASN A 134 -8.31 -3.53 -18.19
N LEU A 135 -7.44 -4.43 -18.68
CA LEU A 135 -7.35 -5.82 -18.22
C LEU A 135 -7.03 -5.89 -16.72
N LEU A 136 -6.03 -5.13 -16.28
CA LEU A 136 -5.62 -5.10 -14.87
C LEU A 136 -6.70 -4.47 -13.99
N GLN A 137 -7.38 -3.43 -14.47
CA GLN A 137 -8.49 -2.81 -13.78
C GLN A 137 -9.66 -3.79 -13.60
N ASN A 138 -10.09 -4.44 -14.69
CA ASN A 138 -11.18 -5.41 -14.67
C ASN A 138 -10.83 -6.65 -13.84
N SER A 139 -9.54 -7.00 -13.76
CA SER A 139 -9.11 -8.11 -12.90
C SER A 139 -9.58 -7.91 -11.46
N VAL A 140 -9.63 -6.67 -10.93
CA VAL A 140 -10.07 -6.42 -9.55
C VAL A 140 -11.51 -6.90 -9.30
N ALA A 141 -12.37 -6.77 -10.30
CA ALA A 141 -13.78 -7.19 -10.24
C ALA A 141 -13.99 -8.70 -10.48
N HIS A 142 -12.95 -9.43 -10.90
CA HIS A 142 -12.99 -10.84 -11.26
C HIS A 142 -12.04 -11.71 -10.42
N PRO A 143 -12.12 -11.68 -9.07
CA PRO A 143 -11.19 -12.40 -8.19
C PRO A 143 -11.22 -13.92 -8.36
N GLU A 144 -12.28 -14.47 -8.96
CA GLU A 144 -12.40 -15.87 -9.36
C GLU A 144 -11.36 -16.30 -10.40
N ILE A 145 -10.82 -15.35 -11.18
CA ILE A 145 -9.75 -15.60 -12.16
C ILE A 145 -8.40 -15.55 -11.42
N PRO A 146 -7.66 -16.67 -11.30
CA PRO A 146 -6.41 -16.71 -10.56
C PRO A 146 -5.33 -15.77 -11.14
N GLN A 147 -4.46 -15.23 -10.30
CA GLN A 147 -3.35 -14.35 -10.72
C GLN A 147 -2.51 -14.97 -11.85
N GLN A 148 -2.22 -16.26 -11.75
CA GLN A 148 -1.44 -17.00 -12.75
C GLN A 148 -2.11 -16.96 -14.13
N GLU A 149 -3.43 -17.09 -14.19
CA GLU A 149 -4.19 -17.05 -15.43
C GLU A 149 -4.20 -15.65 -16.04
N VAL A 150 -4.31 -14.61 -15.21
CA VAL A 150 -4.15 -13.21 -15.64
C VAL A 150 -2.74 -12.98 -16.22
N GLN A 151 -1.69 -13.48 -15.56
CA GLN A 151 -0.31 -13.36 -16.05
C GLN A 151 -0.09 -14.10 -17.37
N LEU A 152 -0.66 -15.30 -17.53
CA LEU A 152 -0.62 -16.04 -18.80
C LEU A 152 -1.32 -15.27 -19.92
N LEU A 153 -2.49 -14.68 -19.64
CA LEU A 153 -3.19 -13.85 -20.61
C LEU A 153 -2.35 -12.62 -21.00
N ILE A 154 -1.72 -11.94 -20.05
CA ILE A 154 -0.81 -10.81 -20.32
C ILE A 154 0.34 -11.24 -21.25
N TRP A 155 1.00 -12.36 -20.97
CA TRP A 155 2.06 -12.88 -21.84
C TRP A 155 1.54 -13.29 -23.23
N ALA A 156 0.35 -13.87 -23.32
CA ALA A 156 -0.26 -14.22 -24.59
C ALA A 156 -0.57 -12.98 -25.44
N LEU A 157 -1.01 -11.89 -24.81
CA LEU A 157 -1.26 -10.61 -25.47
C LEU A 157 0.04 -9.89 -25.87
N LEU A 158 1.06 -9.88 -25.01
CA LEU A 158 2.41 -9.38 -25.35
C LEU A 158 2.98 -10.13 -26.55
N ALA A 159 2.84 -11.46 -26.56
CA ALA A 159 3.20 -12.32 -27.67
C ALA A 159 2.29 -12.15 -28.91
N ARG A 160 1.22 -11.34 -28.83
CA ARG A 160 0.22 -11.12 -29.89
C ARG A 160 -0.45 -12.39 -30.39
N THR A 161 -0.70 -13.32 -29.48
CA THR A 161 -1.42 -14.56 -29.79
C THR A 161 -2.89 -14.22 -30.07
N PRO A 162 -3.49 -14.69 -31.18
CA PRO A 162 -4.92 -14.49 -31.42
C PRO A 162 -5.76 -15.18 -30.34
N VAL A 163 -6.72 -14.47 -29.76
CA VAL A 163 -7.55 -14.97 -28.65
C VAL A 163 -8.25 -16.28 -29.02
N ASP A 164 -8.75 -16.43 -30.26
CA ASP A 164 -9.43 -17.65 -30.72
C ASP A 164 -8.53 -18.89 -30.80
N LYS A 165 -7.20 -18.71 -30.74
CA LYS A 165 -6.21 -19.79 -30.78
C LYS A 165 -5.73 -20.24 -29.40
N MET A 166 -5.99 -19.46 -28.36
CA MET A 166 -5.60 -19.79 -26.99
C MET A 166 -6.39 -20.98 -26.45
N ALA A 167 -5.98 -21.53 -25.30
CA ALA A 167 -6.75 -22.55 -24.59
C ALA A 167 -8.11 -22.01 -24.10
N PRO A 168 -9.15 -22.86 -23.92
CA PRO A 168 -10.49 -22.41 -23.54
C PRO A 168 -10.52 -21.54 -22.28
N SER A 169 -9.75 -21.88 -21.24
CA SER A 169 -9.75 -21.11 -19.98
C SER A 169 -9.21 -19.68 -20.19
N LEU A 170 -8.15 -19.51 -21.00
CA LEU A 170 -7.62 -18.20 -21.36
C LEU A 170 -8.58 -17.40 -22.26
N GLN A 171 -9.39 -18.08 -23.08
CA GLN A 171 -10.45 -17.41 -23.84
C GLN A 171 -11.56 -16.90 -22.94
N GLU A 172 -11.97 -17.68 -21.94
CA GLU A 172 -12.95 -17.30 -20.93
C GLU A 172 -12.42 -16.11 -20.09
N ALA A 173 -11.17 -16.19 -19.64
CA ALA A 173 -10.52 -15.09 -18.93
C ALA A 173 -10.43 -13.82 -19.80
N ALA A 174 -10.08 -13.94 -21.08
CA ALA A 174 -10.08 -12.81 -22.01
C ALA A 174 -11.48 -12.21 -22.20
N GLN A 175 -12.52 -13.03 -22.28
CA GLN A 175 -13.91 -12.57 -22.40
C GLN A 175 -14.41 -11.85 -21.13
N ALA A 176 -13.95 -12.28 -19.95
CA ALA A 176 -14.29 -11.65 -18.69
C ALA A 176 -13.51 -10.32 -18.48
N LEU A 177 -12.22 -10.30 -18.82
CA LEU A 177 -11.33 -9.19 -18.45
C LEU A 177 -11.18 -8.11 -19.53
N LEU A 178 -11.47 -8.40 -20.79
CA LEU A 178 -11.32 -7.45 -21.89
C LEU A 178 -12.67 -6.94 -22.38
N SER A 179 -12.74 -5.64 -22.69
CA SER A 179 -13.96 -5.08 -23.27
C SER A 179 -14.18 -5.60 -24.70
N ARG A 180 -15.43 -5.48 -25.19
CA ARG A 180 -15.77 -5.80 -26.58
C ARG A 180 -14.96 -4.98 -27.59
N GLU A 181 -14.53 -3.77 -27.21
CA GLU A 181 -13.69 -2.94 -28.08
C GLU A 181 -12.24 -3.43 -28.05
N ASP A 182 -11.71 -3.78 -26.87
CA ASP A 182 -10.36 -4.35 -26.74
C ASP A 182 -10.23 -5.63 -27.58
N LEU A 183 -11.20 -6.54 -27.47
CA LEU A 183 -11.23 -7.78 -28.27
C LEU A 183 -11.31 -7.50 -29.77
N ARG A 184 -12.09 -6.49 -30.20
CA ARG A 184 -12.15 -6.07 -31.61
C ARG A 184 -10.83 -5.47 -32.07
N GLN A 185 -10.17 -4.68 -31.25
CA GLN A 185 -8.85 -4.11 -31.54
C GLN A 185 -7.81 -5.22 -31.70
N LEU A 186 -7.79 -6.20 -30.80
CA LEU A 186 -6.93 -7.37 -30.87
C LEU A 186 -7.20 -8.22 -32.13
N GLN A 187 -8.47 -8.42 -32.50
CA GLN A 187 -8.86 -9.15 -33.72
C GLN A 187 -8.47 -8.42 -35.00
N ARG A 188 -8.61 -7.08 -35.06
CA ARG A 188 -8.16 -6.27 -36.19
C ARG A 188 -6.64 -6.31 -36.34
N GLY A 189 -5.90 -6.32 -35.23
CA GLY A 189 -4.46 -6.52 -35.22
C GLY A 189 -4.06 -7.95 -35.64
N ALA A 190 -4.79 -8.96 -35.16
CA ALA A 190 -4.55 -10.37 -35.47
C ALA A 190 -4.91 -10.77 -36.92
N ALA A 191 -5.85 -10.06 -37.58
CA ALA A 191 -6.22 -10.28 -38.98
C ALA A 191 -5.08 -9.98 -39.97
N ALA A 192 -4.01 -9.33 -39.52
CA ALA A 192 -2.74 -9.21 -40.23
C ALA A 192 -1.82 -10.43 -39.98
N ILE A 193 -2.39 -11.65 -40.00
CA ILE A 193 -1.71 -12.91 -39.66
C ILE A 193 -0.34 -12.97 -40.34
N ILE A 194 0.66 -12.86 -39.48
CA ILE A 194 2.02 -13.26 -39.72
C ILE A 194 2.01 -14.78 -39.99
N PRO A 195 2.48 -15.26 -41.15
CA PRO A 195 2.50 -16.69 -41.44
C PRO A 195 3.19 -17.46 -40.31
N THR A 196 2.63 -18.61 -39.94
CA THR A 196 3.17 -19.55 -38.95
C THR A 196 4.60 -20.03 -39.27
N ASP A 197 5.10 -19.70 -40.46
CA ASP A 197 6.43 -20.05 -40.98
C ASP A 197 7.54 -19.04 -40.61
N LEU A 198 7.31 -18.09 -39.68
CA LEU A 198 8.36 -17.17 -39.18
C LEU A 198 9.42 -17.80 -38.27
N VAL A 199 9.48 -19.13 -38.19
CA VAL A 199 10.48 -19.86 -37.38
C VAL A 199 11.94 -19.53 -37.77
N ASN A 200 12.17 -18.89 -38.93
CA ASN A 200 13.50 -18.57 -39.45
C ASN A 200 13.72 -17.06 -39.73
N VAL A 201 13.07 -16.17 -38.99
CA VAL A 201 13.32 -14.72 -39.13
C VAL A 201 14.59 -14.32 -38.39
N SER A 202 15.54 -13.73 -39.10
CA SER A 202 16.73 -13.14 -38.48
C SER A 202 16.43 -11.73 -38.00
N PHE A 203 16.59 -11.48 -36.70
CA PHE A 203 16.51 -10.14 -36.10
C PHE A 203 17.88 -9.44 -36.03
N ALA A 204 18.90 -9.95 -36.74
CA ALA A 204 20.31 -9.57 -36.58
C ALA A 204 20.62 -8.06 -36.69
N ASP A 205 19.76 -7.27 -37.34
CA ASP A 205 19.92 -5.81 -37.49
C ASP A 205 19.38 -4.99 -36.29
N LEU A 206 18.68 -5.61 -35.33
CA LEU A 206 18.15 -4.93 -34.15
C LEU A 206 19.17 -4.96 -32.99
N PRO A 207 19.05 -4.11 -31.96
CA PRO A 207 19.85 -4.26 -30.74
C PRO A 207 19.57 -5.61 -30.05
N GLU A 208 20.60 -6.26 -29.50
CA GLU A 208 20.49 -7.60 -28.86
C GLU A 208 19.35 -7.74 -27.84
N PRO A 209 19.07 -6.75 -26.95
CA PRO A 209 17.94 -6.85 -26.02
C PRO A 209 16.58 -6.92 -26.72
N VAL A 210 16.43 -6.20 -27.83
CA VAL A 210 15.19 -6.18 -28.64
C VAL A 210 15.05 -7.49 -29.42
N GLN A 211 16.16 -8.03 -29.96
CA GLN A 211 16.16 -9.33 -30.63
C GLN A 211 15.63 -10.43 -29.69
N ARG A 212 16.22 -10.51 -28.49
CA ARG A 212 15.87 -11.51 -27.48
C ARG A 212 14.41 -11.41 -27.04
N ALA A 213 13.89 -10.19 -26.85
CA ALA A 213 12.49 -9.98 -26.49
C ALA A 213 11.54 -10.53 -27.58
N LEU A 214 11.82 -10.23 -28.86
CA LEU A 214 11.00 -10.70 -29.98
C LEU A 214 11.07 -12.22 -30.20
N GLU A 215 12.24 -12.82 -29.99
CA GLU A 215 12.41 -14.29 -30.04
C GLU A 215 11.57 -14.97 -28.96
N ILE A 216 11.62 -14.47 -27.73
CA ILE A 216 10.85 -15.02 -26.61
C ILE A 216 9.35 -14.81 -26.82
N GLU A 217 8.93 -13.65 -27.32
CA GLU A 217 7.53 -13.41 -27.71
C GLU A 217 7.04 -14.42 -28.78
N ASN A 218 7.90 -14.81 -29.73
CA ASN A 218 7.56 -15.82 -30.74
C ASN A 218 7.45 -17.24 -30.15
N ASP A 219 8.35 -17.60 -29.24
CA ASP A 219 8.28 -18.88 -28.53
C ASP A 219 7.00 -18.97 -27.70
N LEU A 220 6.68 -17.92 -26.94
CA LEU A 220 5.44 -17.82 -26.18
C LEU A 220 4.21 -17.93 -27.07
N ARG A 221 4.18 -17.22 -28.21
CA ARG A 221 3.08 -17.31 -29.19
C ARG A 221 2.85 -18.74 -29.65
N THR A 222 3.93 -19.49 -29.90
CA THR A 222 3.87 -20.89 -30.30
C THR A 222 3.29 -21.75 -29.18
N MET A 223 3.74 -21.56 -27.94
CA MET A 223 3.21 -22.28 -26.77
C MET A 223 1.71 -22.04 -26.59
N PHE A 224 1.25 -20.79 -26.64
CA PHE A 224 -0.16 -20.44 -26.47
C PHE A 224 -1.04 -20.92 -27.63
N THR A 225 -0.54 -20.89 -28.87
CA THR A 225 -1.25 -21.44 -30.05
C THR A 225 -1.38 -22.95 -29.97
N ASN A 226 -0.39 -23.62 -29.38
CA ASN A 226 -0.42 -25.05 -29.06
C ASN A 226 -1.23 -25.37 -27.79
N LYS A 227 -1.88 -24.36 -27.18
CA LYS A 227 -2.74 -24.47 -26.00
C LYS A 227 -2.02 -25.03 -24.77
N ILE A 228 -0.73 -24.75 -24.64
CA ILE A 228 0.01 -24.98 -23.39
C ILE A 228 -0.51 -23.96 -22.37
N THR A 229 -0.84 -24.43 -21.16
CA THR A 229 -1.36 -23.60 -20.06
C THR A 229 -0.65 -23.84 -18.74
N ASP A 230 0.35 -24.74 -18.70
CA ASP A 230 1.13 -24.93 -17.47
C ASP A 230 1.91 -23.65 -17.16
N TYR A 231 1.63 -23.07 -16.00
CA TYR A 231 2.22 -21.81 -15.59
C TYR A 231 3.74 -21.90 -15.45
N THR A 232 4.24 -23.00 -14.88
CA THR A 232 5.66 -23.15 -14.57
C THR A 232 6.47 -23.31 -15.84
N GLU A 233 5.96 -24.08 -16.80
CA GLU A 233 6.56 -24.26 -18.12
C GLU A 233 6.67 -22.93 -18.88
N ILE A 234 5.58 -22.17 -18.93
CA ILE A 234 5.54 -20.87 -19.63
C ILE A 234 6.42 -19.83 -18.90
N ALA A 235 6.37 -19.78 -17.57
CA ALA A 235 7.19 -18.87 -16.78
C ALA A 235 8.69 -19.14 -16.94
N GLY A 236 9.09 -20.40 -17.15
CA GLY A 236 10.47 -20.78 -17.44
C GLY A 236 11.02 -20.21 -18.76
N VAL A 237 10.14 -19.86 -19.70
CA VAL A 237 10.48 -19.16 -20.95
C VAL A 237 10.34 -17.65 -20.79
N ALA A 238 9.27 -17.20 -20.12
CA ALA A 238 8.90 -15.79 -20.02
C ALA A 238 9.73 -14.99 -19.01
N VAL A 239 10.37 -15.62 -18.02
CA VAL A 239 11.11 -14.93 -16.95
C VAL A 239 12.49 -15.55 -16.77
N GLN A 240 13.53 -14.74 -16.92
CA GLN A 240 14.90 -15.18 -16.69
C GLN A 240 15.26 -15.18 -15.21
N THR A 241 16.11 -16.12 -14.80
CA THR A 241 16.66 -16.21 -13.44
C THR A 241 18.09 -15.70 -13.38
N GLY A 242 18.49 -15.14 -12.23
CA GLY A 242 19.81 -14.55 -12.02
C GLY A 242 19.85 -13.04 -12.26
N ASP A 243 21.06 -12.48 -12.35
CA ASP A 243 21.26 -11.06 -12.63
C ASP A 243 21.42 -10.80 -14.13
N PRO A 244 20.81 -9.71 -14.65
CA PRO A 244 21.00 -9.31 -16.03
C PRO A 244 22.46 -8.91 -16.30
N PRO A 245 22.95 -9.07 -17.55
CA PRO A 245 24.21 -8.47 -17.95
C PRO A 245 24.10 -6.93 -17.85
N PRO A 246 25.16 -6.24 -17.42
CA PRO A 246 25.12 -4.78 -17.24
C PRO A 246 24.92 -4.09 -18.60
N SER A 247 23.96 -3.16 -18.66
CA SER A 247 23.79 -2.25 -19.80
C SER A 247 24.41 -0.88 -19.52
N LYS A 248 24.75 -0.14 -20.58
CA LYS A 248 25.20 1.26 -20.47
C LYS A 248 24.09 2.20 -20.00
N GLU A 249 22.84 1.80 -20.19
CA GLU A 249 21.65 2.56 -19.79
C GLU A 249 21.26 2.28 -18.33
N ASP A 250 21.88 1.28 -17.70
CA ASP A 250 21.60 0.93 -16.31
C ASP A 250 22.10 2.06 -15.40
N ARG A 251 21.33 2.33 -14.34
CA ARG A 251 21.71 3.25 -13.28
C ARG A 251 21.29 2.71 -11.92
N GLU A 252 22.06 3.08 -10.92
CA GLU A 252 21.76 2.72 -9.54
C GLU A 252 20.57 3.53 -9.04
N ILE A 253 19.57 2.82 -8.50
CA ILE A 253 18.41 3.40 -7.85
C ILE A 253 18.31 2.76 -6.46
N PRO A 254 18.32 3.54 -5.36
CA PRO A 254 18.14 3.01 -4.02
C PRO A 254 16.79 2.30 -3.86
N GLU A 255 16.78 1.24 -3.06
CA GLU A 255 15.55 0.55 -2.69
C GLU A 255 14.56 1.51 -2.01
N GLY A 256 13.28 1.39 -2.35
CA GLY A 256 12.22 2.25 -1.81
C GLY A 256 12.30 3.70 -2.27
N ARG A 257 13.02 4.04 -3.35
CA ARG A 257 13.04 5.38 -3.96
C ARG A 257 11.60 5.86 -4.23
N TRP A 258 11.23 6.98 -3.62
CA TRP A 258 9.95 7.63 -3.87
C TRP A 258 9.91 8.25 -5.27
N SER A 259 8.76 8.15 -5.90
CA SER A 259 8.42 8.82 -7.15
C SER A 259 7.19 9.71 -6.94
N PHE A 260 7.12 10.83 -7.63
CA PHE A 260 5.95 11.71 -7.64
C PHE A 260 5.01 11.32 -8.78
N ASP A 261 3.77 10.97 -8.45
CA ASP A 261 2.64 10.84 -9.40
C ASP A 261 1.90 12.19 -9.46
N PRO A 262 1.78 12.80 -10.65
CA PRO A 262 1.04 14.05 -10.83
C PRO A 262 -0.43 14.02 -10.42
N ALA A 263 -1.04 12.85 -10.18
CA ALA A 263 -2.35 12.76 -9.50
C ALA A 263 -2.35 13.22 -8.04
N GLY A 264 -1.20 13.63 -7.49
CA GLY A 264 -1.09 14.14 -6.13
C GLY A 264 -0.70 13.07 -5.12
N TYR A 265 0.13 12.12 -5.53
CA TYR A 265 0.63 11.04 -4.68
C TYR A 265 2.15 10.91 -4.80
N PHE A 266 2.77 10.48 -3.72
CA PHE A 266 4.12 9.91 -3.77
C PHE A 266 4.00 8.40 -3.67
N VAL A 267 4.71 7.67 -4.52
CA VAL A 267 4.67 6.21 -4.56
C VAL A 267 6.07 5.63 -4.46
N ALA A 268 6.23 4.56 -3.69
CA ALA A 268 7.45 3.79 -3.62
C ALA A 268 7.14 2.31 -3.84
N TYR A 269 7.99 1.64 -4.62
CA TYR A 269 7.84 0.23 -4.97
C TYR A 269 8.96 -0.59 -4.33
N VAL A 270 8.57 -1.68 -3.68
CA VAL A 270 9.50 -2.68 -3.11
C VAL A 270 9.05 -4.06 -3.61
N PRO A 271 9.54 -4.50 -4.78
CA PRO A 271 9.22 -5.82 -5.30
C PRO A 271 9.80 -6.91 -4.42
N VAL A 272 8.95 -7.85 -3.98
CA VAL A 272 9.37 -9.06 -3.26
C VAL A 272 9.74 -10.15 -4.26
N SER A 273 8.95 -10.24 -5.32
CA SER A 273 9.13 -11.12 -6.47
C SER A 273 8.35 -10.52 -7.65
N TYR A 274 8.41 -11.11 -8.85
CA TYR A 274 7.62 -10.56 -9.95
C TYR A 274 6.09 -10.67 -9.74
N PRO A 275 5.54 -11.70 -9.05
CA PRO A 275 4.11 -11.76 -8.74
C PRO A 275 3.71 -10.91 -7.52
N GLU A 276 4.66 -10.46 -6.70
CA GLU A 276 4.36 -9.79 -5.43
C GLU A 276 5.17 -8.51 -5.26
N THR A 277 4.47 -7.37 -5.21
CA THR A 277 5.07 -6.05 -4.98
C THR A 277 4.45 -5.39 -3.76
N ALA A 278 5.29 -4.89 -2.87
CA ALA A 278 4.86 -3.97 -1.83
C ALA A 278 4.87 -2.55 -2.41
N LEU A 279 3.73 -1.88 -2.29
CA LEU A 279 3.53 -0.50 -2.69
C LEU A 279 3.36 0.34 -1.44
N GLN A 280 4.05 1.46 -1.36
CA GLN A 280 3.78 2.51 -0.39
C GLN A 280 3.27 3.75 -1.12
N VAL A 281 2.27 4.41 -0.53
CA VAL A 281 1.66 5.62 -1.07
C VAL A 281 1.66 6.68 0.03
N SER A 282 2.08 7.90 -0.28
CA SER A 282 2.05 9.03 0.63
C SER A 282 1.26 10.17 0.01
N GLN A 283 0.25 10.64 0.74
CA GLN A 283 -0.54 11.83 0.45
C GLN A 283 -0.68 12.65 1.74
N PRO A 284 0.38 13.37 2.17
CA PRO A 284 0.31 14.11 3.43
C PRO A 284 -0.70 15.25 3.36
N GLY A 285 -1.33 15.55 4.50
CA GLY A 285 -2.27 16.68 4.62
C GLY A 285 -2.62 16.96 6.07
N GLY A 286 -3.32 18.08 6.30
CA GLY A 286 -3.65 18.54 7.64
C GLY A 286 -2.48 19.12 8.44
N LEU A 287 -1.35 19.42 7.80
CA LEU A 287 -0.21 20.05 8.44
C LEU A 287 -0.42 21.56 8.59
N ILE A 288 0.02 22.10 9.72
CA ILE A 288 0.07 23.54 10.00
C ILE A 288 1.54 23.95 10.02
N VAL A 289 1.90 24.87 9.13
CA VAL A 289 3.27 25.40 9.03
C VAL A 289 3.28 26.89 9.37
N GLU A 290 4.12 27.23 10.35
CA GLU A 290 4.28 28.58 10.86
C GLU A 290 5.68 29.12 10.53
N ARG A 291 5.71 30.41 10.17
CA ARG A 291 6.94 31.14 9.89
C ARG A 291 6.97 32.45 10.69
N ASP A 292 8.17 32.93 10.95
CA ASP A 292 8.36 34.28 11.50
C ASP A 292 8.32 35.36 10.40
N GLN A 293 8.45 36.62 10.80
CA GLN A 293 8.45 37.77 9.89
C GLN A 293 9.63 37.79 8.91
N LEU A 294 10.69 37.02 9.17
CA LEU A 294 11.83 36.86 8.29
C LEU A 294 11.64 35.68 7.32
N GLY A 295 10.51 34.98 7.40
CA GLY A 295 10.19 33.83 6.55
C GLY A 295 10.79 32.51 7.05
N ARG A 296 11.43 32.47 8.22
CA ARG A 296 12.04 31.25 8.77
C ARG A 296 10.98 30.34 9.37
N LEU A 297 11.12 29.02 9.20
CA LEU A 297 10.21 28.01 9.74
C LEU A 297 10.35 27.93 11.26
N THR A 298 9.29 28.26 12.00
CA THR A 298 9.27 28.25 13.47
C THR A 298 8.51 27.07 14.06
N SER A 299 7.50 26.56 13.35
CA SER A 299 6.80 25.34 13.75
C SER A 299 6.19 24.59 12.58
N ILE A 300 6.19 23.25 12.68
CA ILE A 300 5.39 22.36 11.84
C ILE A 300 4.60 21.45 12.79
N THR A 301 3.29 21.44 12.67
CA THR A 301 2.41 20.55 13.44
C THR A 301 1.66 19.64 12.49
N GLY A 302 1.78 18.33 12.69
CA GLY A 302 1.07 17.32 11.91
C GLY A 302 -0.29 16.93 12.50
N PRO A 303 -1.10 16.17 11.75
CA PRO A 303 -2.48 15.86 12.10
C PRO A 303 -2.62 14.87 13.27
N ARG A 304 -1.54 14.19 13.68
CA ARG A 304 -1.51 13.18 14.75
C ARG A 304 -0.85 13.70 16.03
N GLY A 305 -0.58 15.01 16.11
CA GLY A 305 0.04 15.66 17.27
C GLY A 305 1.57 15.69 17.21
N GLU A 306 2.18 15.20 16.14
CA GLU A 306 3.59 15.40 15.85
C GLU A 306 3.92 16.88 15.68
N ARG A 307 5.04 17.33 16.26
CA ARG A 307 5.39 18.73 16.32
C ARG A 307 6.89 18.95 16.21
N ILE A 308 7.24 19.94 15.40
CA ILE A 308 8.56 20.54 15.29
C ILE A 308 8.41 21.98 15.75
N THR A 309 9.27 22.45 16.65
CA THR A 309 9.44 23.87 16.97
C THR A 309 10.92 24.26 16.87
N THR A 310 11.16 25.46 16.39
CA THR A 310 12.52 25.97 16.19
C THR A 310 12.61 27.44 16.58
N GLU A 311 13.60 27.73 17.40
CA GLU A 311 14.05 29.08 17.68
C GLU A 311 15.40 29.31 16.99
N TYR A 312 15.59 30.51 16.44
CA TYR A 312 16.83 30.89 15.77
C TYR A 312 17.67 31.82 16.64
N ALA A 313 18.99 31.76 16.49
CA ALA A 313 19.89 32.69 17.17
C ALA A 313 19.61 34.13 16.69
N GLY A 314 19.49 35.08 17.62
CA GLY A 314 19.28 36.49 17.30
C GLY A 314 20.58 37.14 16.80
N GLY A 315 20.51 37.83 15.66
CA GLY A 315 21.66 38.42 14.98
C GLY A 315 21.54 38.28 13.47
N ILE A 316 22.23 39.12 12.70
CA ILE A 316 22.15 39.19 11.23
C ILE A 316 22.32 37.78 10.66
N SER A 317 21.31 37.31 9.91
CA SER A 317 21.49 36.15 9.05
C SER A 317 22.60 36.50 8.06
N THR A 318 23.74 35.83 8.18
CA THR A 318 24.84 36.01 7.23
C THR A 318 24.42 35.37 5.91
N THR A 319 24.60 36.07 4.81
CA THR A 319 24.35 35.50 3.49
C THR A 319 25.46 34.54 3.11
N VAL A 320 25.16 33.60 2.23
CA VAL A 320 26.21 32.81 1.58
C VAL A 320 27.06 33.77 0.75
N PRO A 321 28.39 33.84 0.96
CA PRO A 321 29.24 34.74 0.18
C PRO A 321 29.06 34.50 -1.32
N GLY A 322 28.84 35.57 -2.10
CA GLY A 322 28.58 35.45 -3.54
C GLY A 322 27.15 35.03 -3.91
N ASP A 323 26.27 34.82 -2.92
CA ASP A 323 24.84 34.57 -3.10
C ASP A 323 24.01 35.24 -2.00
N ASP A 324 23.84 36.56 -2.13
CA ASP A 324 23.12 37.40 -1.15
C ASP A 324 21.63 37.06 -1.01
N GLY A 325 21.09 36.25 -1.92
CA GLY A 325 19.73 35.74 -1.85
C GLY A 325 19.54 34.55 -0.90
N VAL A 326 20.63 33.98 -0.38
CA VAL A 326 20.60 32.82 0.52
C VAL A 326 21.12 33.18 1.89
N GLN A 327 20.24 33.06 2.87
CA GLN A 327 20.44 33.38 4.28
C GLN A 327 20.81 32.14 5.10
N ILE A 328 21.86 32.24 5.91
CA ILE A 328 22.25 31.21 6.88
C ILE A 328 21.48 31.49 8.17
N CYS A 329 20.69 30.52 8.63
CA CYS A 329 19.82 30.64 9.79
C CYS A 329 20.22 29.62 10.88
N PRO A 330 21.11 29.99 11.82
CA PRO A 330 21.53 29.12 12.91
C PRO A 330 20.40 28.84 13.90
N PHE A 331 20.27 27.58 14.31
CA PHE A 331 19.30 27.19 15.33
C PHE A 331 19.81 27.59 16.71
N ARG A 332 18.95 28.22 17.51
CA ARG A 332 19.15 28.43 18.95
C ARG A 332 18.59 27.27 19.75
N ALA A 333 17.40 26.80 19.39
CA ALA A 333 16.76 25.65 20.01
C ALA A 333 15.89 24.91 18.99
N ILE A 334 15.88 23.59 19.07
CA ILE A 334 15.02 22.70 18.29
C ILE A 334 14.34 21.77 19.28
N HIS A 335 13.02 21.65 19.20
CA HIS A 335 12.26 20.67 19.94
C HIS A 335 11.39 19.87 18.97
N LEU A 336 11.55 18.56 18.99
CA LEU A 336 10.84 17.62 18.13
C LEU A 336 10.08 16.64 19.00
N SER A 337 8.83 16.35 18.65
CA SER A 337 8.01 15.36 19.35
C SER A 337 7.08 14.63 18.39
N ALA A 338 6.95 13.32 18.54
CA ALA A 338 5.96 12.52 17.83
C ALA A 338 5.56 11.29 18.65
N THR A 339 4.40 10.70 18.37
CA THR A 339 4.04 9.40 18.94
C THR A 339 5.10 8.36 18.59
N ASP A 340 5.46 7.55 19.58
CA ASP A 340 6.49 6.51 19.44
C ASP A 340 6.04 5.42 18.47
N ARG A 341 6.97 5.01 17.60
CA ARG A 341 6.74 4.06 16.51
C ARG A 341 6.44 2.64 16.99
N LEU A 342 7.01 2.25 18.13
CA LEU A 342 6.96 0.90 18.69
C LEU A 342 5.99 0.81 19.88
N HIS A 343 5.72 1.94 20.53
CA HIS A 343 4.84 2.03 21.69
C HIS A 343 3.74 3.07 21.42
N PRO A 344 2.53 2.67 20.99
CA PRO A 344 1.45 3.61 20.66
C PRO A 344 1.04 4.57 21.79
N ALA A 345 1.41 4.27 23.04
CA ALA A 345 1.20 5.13 24.21
C ALA A 345 2.43 6.01 24.58
N GLY A 346 3.58 5.80 23.94
CA GLY A 346 4.82 6.54 24.13
C GLY A 346 4.92 7.77 23.21
N VAL A 347 5.77 8.71 23.60
CA VAL A 347 6.12 9.89 22.79
C VAL A 347 7.63 9.94 22.67
N SER A 348 8.14 9.91 21.45
CA SER A 348 9.55 10.14 21.15
C SER A 348 9.79 11.65 21.10
N THR A 349 10.82 12.13 21.79
CA THR A 349 11.17 13.55 21.84
C THR A 349 12.66 13.75 21.60
N PHE A 350 13.03 14.91 21.05
CA PHE A 350 14.41 15.31 20.85
C PHE A 350 14.56 16.81 21.04
N ASP A 351 15.55 17.21 21.82
CA ASP A 351 15.88 18.59 22.12
C ASP A 351 17.34 18.86 21.79
N ALA A 352 17.60 19.94 21.06
CA ALA A 352 18.95 20.42 20.78
C ALA A 352 19.02 21.93 20.94
N ALA A 353 20.13 22.42 21.50
CA ALA A 353 20.38 23.85 21.68
C ALA A 353 21.68 24.26 21.00
N ASN A 354 21.62 25.35 20.23
CA ASN A 354 22.75 25.93 19.49
C ASN A 354 23.46 24.94 18.53
N THR A 355 22.71 23.99 17.98
CA THR A 355 23.23 22.94 17.09
C THR A 355 22.59 23.03 15.71
N GLY A 356 23.41 23.12 14.67
CA GLY A 356 22.95 23.13 13.28
C GLY A 356 22.39 24.47 12.81
N TYR A 357 22.06 24.51 11.51
CA TYR A 357 21.51 25.67 10.83
C TYR A 357 20.74 25.22 9.58
N THR A 358 19.83 26.07 9.10
CA THR A 358 19.18 25.91 7.79
C THR A 358 19.54 27.04 6.84
N LEU A 359 19.31 26.83 5.55
CA LEU A 359 19.44 27.85 4.51
C LEU A 359 18.02 28.33 4.15
N LEU A 360 17.85 29.65 4.07
CA LEU A 360 16.61 30.29 3.66
C LEU A 360 16.85 31.04 2.34
N GLY A 361 15.96 30.87 1.37
CA GLY A 361 16.06 31.50 0.05
C GLY A 361 16.44 30.51 -1.06
N LEU A 362 16.62 31.05 -2.28
CA LEU A 362 16.84 30.26 -3.49
C LEU A 362 18.31 30.25 -3.91
N PRO A 363 19.03 29.12 -3.79
CA PRO A 363 20.44 29.03 -4.19
C PRO A 363 20.64 29.24 -5.70
N SER A 364 21.41 30.26 -6.06
CA SER A 364 21.72 30.59 -7.45
C SER A 364 22.83 29.72 -8.05
N GLY A 365 23.61 29.02 -7.22
CA GLY A 365 24.79 28.26 -7.62
C GLY A 365 26.05 29.10 -7.83
N ARG A 366 25.97 30.42 -7.65
CA ARG A 366 27.11 31.34 -7.81
C ARG A 366 27.86 31.64 -6.51
N GLY A 367 27.27 31.28 -5.37
CA GLY A 367 27.90 31.41 -4.06
C GLY A 367 29.23 30.67 -3.95
N THR A 368 30.14 31.27 -3.20
CA THR A 368 31.46 30.76 -2.82
C THR A 368 31.48 30.54 -1.29
N PRO A 369 30.75 29.52 -0.78
CA PRO A 369 30.64 29.27 0.65
C PRO A 369 32.01 29.00 1.27
N VAL A 370 32.29 29.65 2.41
CA VAL A 370 33.49 29.44 3.20
C VAL A 370 33.09 28.88 4.56
N LEU A 371 33.84 27.89 5.04
CA LEU A 371 33.62 27.28 6.36
C LEU A 371 33.68 28.33 7.47
N SER A 372 32.75 28.25 8.41
CA SER A 372 32.75 29.10 9.61
C SER A 372 32.34 28.28 10.83
N SER A 373 32.65 28.76 12.04
CA SER A 373 32.25 28.09 13.28
C SER A 373 30.73 28.02 13.46
N ALA A 374 29.97 28.94 12.87
CA ALA A 374 28.51 28.92 12.86
C ALA A 374 27.92 28.00 11.76
N ALA A 375 28.73 27.59 10.77
CA ALA A 375 28.32 26.76 9.64
C ALA A 375 29.47 25.84 9.19
N VAL A 376 29.72 24.79 9.97
CA VAL A 376 30.90 23.90 9.89
C VAL A 376 30.94 23.03 8.61
N ASN A 377 29.84 22.95 7.85
CA ASN A 377 29.72 22.18 6.60
C ASN A 377 29.08 22.98 5.46
N LEU A 378 29.22 24.31 5.47
CA LEU A 378 28.52 25.20 4.53
C LEU A 378 28.77 24.89 3.04
N PRO A 379 29.99 24.53 2.58
CA PRO A 379 30.21 24.18 1.18
C PRO A 379 29.35 23.01 0.71
N ASP A 380 29.35 21.91 1.46
CA ASP A 380 28.57 20.71 1.13
C ASP A 380 27.07 20.99 1.22
N ARG A 381 26.63 21.76 2.22
CA ARG A 381 25.22 22.17 2.38
C ARG A 381 24.72 23.02 1.24
N TYR A 382 25.53 23.98 0.80
CA TYR A 382 25.16 24.84 -0.33
C TYR A 382 25.18 24.07 -1.65
N ALA A 383 26.15 23.18 -1.88
CA ALA A 383 26.18 22.30 -3.04
C ALA A 383 24.93 21.40 -3.10
N TRP A 384 24.56 20.79 -1.98
CA TRP A 384 23.33 20.02 -1.86
C TRP A 384 22.08 20.88 -2.13
N ALA A 385 22.02 22.09 -1.58
CA ALA A 385 20.88 23.00 -1.77
C ALA A 385 20.69 23.42 -3.24
N VAL A 386 21.78 23.62 -3.98
CA VAL A 386 21.74 23.90 -5.42
C VAL A 386 21.22 22.69 -6.20
N ALA A 387 21.67 21.48 -5.87
CA ALA A 387 21.18 20.25 -6.48
C ALA A 387 19.70 20.02 -6.17
N HIS A 388 19.28 20.22 -4.92
CA HIS A 388 17.89 20.09 -4.51
C HIS A 388 16.99 21.15 -5.19
N ARG A 389 17.45 22.39 -5.35
CA ARG A 389 16.70 23.40 -6.13
C ARG A 389 16.44 22.92 -7.56
N ALA A 390 17.45 22.32 -8.21
CA ALA A 390 17.30 21.80 -9.57
C ALA A 390 16.32 20.62 -9.64
N GLU A 391 16.35 19.72 -8.64
CA GLU A 391 15.37 18.64 -8.47
C GLU A 391 13.94 19.19 -8.34
N VAL A 392 13.71 20.16 -7.44
CA VAL A 392 12.40 20.82 -7.24
C VAL A 392 11.93 21.51 -8.51
N GLU A 393 12.81 22.20 -9.23
CA GLU A 393 12.47 22.88 -10.49
C GLU A 393 11.97 21.88 -11.55
N GLN A 394 12.59 20.70 -11.63
CA GLN A 394 12.15 19.63 -12.52
C GLN A 394 10.80 19.05 -12.09
N LEU A 395 10.60 18.82 -10.79
CA LEU A 395 9.32 18.34 -10.24
C LEU A 395 8.17 19.31 -10.53
N LEU A 396 8.39 20.61 -10.34
CA LEU A 396 7.38 21.63 -10.61
C LEU A 396 7.06 21.74 -12.11
N LYS A 397 8.02 21.49 -13.01
CA LYS A 397 7.76 21.41 -14.46
C LYS A 397 6.84 20.23 -14.78
N THR A 398 7.12 19.04 -14.23
CA THR A 398 6.26 17.85 -14.42
C THR A 398 4.87 18.04 -13.82
N ALA A 399 4.79 18.63 -12.63
CA ALA A 399 3.52 18.94 -11.97
C ALA A 399 2.69 19.96 -12.77
N ALA A 400 3.32 21.04 -13.25
CA ALA A 400 2.66 22.07 -14.04
C ALA A 400 2.13 21.54 -15.39
N ALA A 401 2.86 20.63 -16.03
CA ALA A 401 2.43 20.00 -17.28
C ALA A 401 1.19 19.11 -17.12
N SER A 402 0.95 18.62 -15.90
CA SER A 402 -0.18 17.75 -15.58
C SER A 402 -1.32 18.47 -14.84
N ALA A 403 -1.14 19.75 -14.50
CA ALA A 403 -2.10 20.52 -13.73
C ALA A 403 -3.38 20.78 -14.53
N PRO A 404 -4.56 20.80 -13.89
CA PRO A 404 -5.84 21.02 -14.56
C PRO A 404 -5.95 22.41 -15.22
N ALA A 405 -5.16 23.38 -14.73
CA ALA A 405 -5.08 24.73 -15.27
C ALA A 405 -3.62 25.22 -15.28
N GLN A 406 -3.33 26.18 -16.16
CA GLN A 406 -2.01 26.80 -16.22
C GLN A 406 -1.71 27.55 -14.92
N VAL A 407 -0.64 27.16 -14.23
CA VAL A 407 -0.23 27.81 -12.97
C VAL A 407 0.43 29.15 -13.28
N PRO A 408 0.03 30.26 -12.62
CA PRO A 408 0.65 31.57 -12.83
C PRO A 408 2.14 31.59 -12.44
N GLU A 409 2.96 32.26 -13.23
CA GLU A 409 4.41 32.40 -12.99
C GLU A 409 4.77 32.90 -11.56
N PRO A 410 4.05 33.88 -10.96
CA PRO A 410 4.32 34.29 -9.58
C PRO A 410 4.09 33.17 -8.55
N VAL A 411 3.08 32.33 -8.76
CA VAL A 411 2.79 31.17 -7.91
C VAL A 411 3.91 30.14 -8.08
N HIS A 412 4.28 29.81 -9.31
CA HIS A 412 5.38 28.89 -9.61
C HIS A 412 6.68 29.28 -8.90
N LYS A 413 7.09 30.55 -9.04
CA LYS A 413 8.32 31.06 -8.42
C LYS A 413 8.27 31.05 -6.90
N ALA A 414 7.12 31.41 -6.31
CA ALA A 414 6.94 31.37 -4.86
C ALA A 414 6.97 29.94 -4.32
N THR A 415 6.32 28.99 -5.01
CA THR A 415 6.32 27.57 -4.62
C THR A 415 7.71 26.96 -4.69
N LEU A 416 8.49 27.28 -5.74
CA LEU A 416 9.90 26.89 -5.84
C LEU A 416 10.72 27.36 -4.64
N GLY A 417 10.51 28.61 -4.21
CA GLY A 417 11.11 29.17 -2.99
C GLY A 417 10.74 28.40 -1.74
N GLN A 418 9.44 28.20 -1.51
CA GLN A 418 8.96 27.52 -0.31
C GLN A 418 9.36 26.03 -0.22
N LEU A 419 9.34 25.31 -1.35
CA LEU A 419 9.83 23.93 -1.43
C LEU A 419 11.34 23.86 -1.18
N SER A 420 12.11 24.81 -1.72
CA SER A 420 13.55 24.90 -1.45
C SER A 420 13.86 25.17 0.03
N ASP A 421 13.10 26.07 0.67
CA ASP A 421 13.24 26.34 2.11
C ASP A 421 12.90 25.10 2.97
N LEU A 422 11.76 24.45 2.68
CA LEU A 422 11.32 23.25 3.39
C LEU A 422 12.33 22.11 3.23
N GLY A 423 12.89 21.93 2.02
CA GLY A 423 13.93 20.93 1.77
C GLY A 423 15.23 21.21 2.53
N ASN A 424 15.71 22.45 2.51
CA ASN A 424 16.87 22.87 3.30
C ASN A 424 16.67 22.71 4.80
N TYR A 425 15.45 22.94 5.28
CA TYR A 425 15.08 22.76 6.68
C TYR A 425 15.02 21.28 7.07
N ALA A 426 14.35 20.43 6.28
CA ALA A 426 14.32 18.98 6.50
C ALA A 426 15.74 18.38 6.52
N GLN A 427 16.60 18.78 5.58
CA GLN A 427 17.99 18.34 5.53
C GLN A 427 18.79 18.80 6.76
N ALA A 428 18.51 20.00 7.29
CA ALA A 428 19.15 20.48 8.50
C ALA A 428 18.76 19.63 9.73
N LEU A 429 17.47 19.32 9.88
CA LEU A 429 16.97 18.49 10.97
C LEU A 429 17.54 17.07 10.89
N TRP A 430 17.57 16.47 9.69
CA TRP A 430 18.14 15.15 9.48
C TRP A 430 19.61 15.10 9.91
N GLN A 431 20.44 16.09 9.51
CA GLN A 431 21.84 16.13 9.93
C GLN A 431 22.04 16.25 11.45
N VAL A 432 21.22 17.07 12.12
CA VAL A 432 21.27 17.21 13.59
C VAL A 432 20.91 15.88 14.27
N LEU A 433 19.83 15.23 13.81
CA LEU A 433 19.39 13.93 14.33
C LEU A 433 20.41 12.83 14.06
N SER A 434 20.97 12.75 12.85
CA SER A 434 21.98 11.74 12.50
C SER A 434 23.26 11.89 13.31
N ALA A 435 23.76 13.12 13.51
CA ALA A 435 24.91 13.36 14.36
C ALA A 435 24.64 12.94 15.81
N ALA A 436 23.45 13.22 16.34
CA ALA A 436 23.07 12.77 17.67
C ALA A 436 22.89 11.24 17.75
N ALA A 437 22.42 10.60 16.67
CA ALA A 437 22.26 9.15 16.59
C ALA A 437 23.58 8.38 16.58
N GLU A 438 24.67 9.00 16.11
CA GLU A 438 26.03 8.43 16.24
C GLU A 438 26.47 8.32 17.70
N GLU A 439 25.99 9.21 18.57
CA GLU A 439 26.29 9.20 20.01
C GLU A 439 25.26 8.40 20.83
N ASN A 440 24.02 8.31 20.35
CA ASN A 440 22.91 7.65 21.02
C ASN A 440 22.00 6.93 20.01
N ASP A 441 22.06 5.60 19.99
CA ASP A 441 21.28 4.74 19.08
C ASP A 441 19.75 4.79 19.31
N GLN A 442 19.29 5.42 20.39
CA GLN A 442 17.87 5.63 20.68
C GLN A 442 17.28 6.86 19.99
N VAL A 443 18.09 7.70 19.32
CA VAL A 443 17.60 8.89 18.61
C VAL A 443 16.75 8.47 17.42
N ASP A 444 15.47 8.84 17.45
CA ASP A 444 14.52 8.56 16.37
C ASP A 444 14.66 9.58 15.23
N LEU A 445 15.33 9.16 14.13
CA LEU A 445 15.53 9.98 12.94
C LEU A 445 14.22 10.42 12.26
N LEU A 446 13.11 9.69 12.47
CA LEU A 446 11.81 10.02 11.87
C LEU A 446 11.16 11.24 12.51
N LEU A 447 11.77 11.84 13.54
CA LEU A 447 11.30 13.10 14.12
C LEU A 447 11.37 14.26 13.12
N ALA A 448 12.15 14.12 12.04
CA ALA A 448 12.17 15.07 10.92
C ALA A 448 11.01 14.90 9.91
N ASN A 449 10.24 13.80 9.96
CA ASN A 449 9.17 13.50 8.98
C ASN A 449 8.18 14.64 8.72
N PRO A 450 7.70 15.40 9.72
CA PRO A 450 6.75 16.48 9.47
C PRO A 450 7.27 17.52 8.45
N ALA A 451 8.59 17.74 8.37
CA ALA A 451 9.18 18.64 7.38
C ALA A 451 9.10 18.07 5.96
N TYR A 452 9.37 16.77 5.79
CA TYR A 452 9.20 16.07 4.51
C TYR A 452 7.72 16.01 4.09
N GLU A 453 6.81 15.80 5.03
CA GLU A 453 5.37 15.76 4.80
C GLU A 453 4.81 17.13 4.40
N ALA A 454 5.28 18.21 5.03
CA ALA A 454 4.94 19.58 4.62
C ALA A 454 5.44 19.90 3.21
N TRP A 455 6.65 19.46 2.85
CA TRP A 455 7.19 19.60 1.50
C TRP A 455 6.35 18.84 0.47
N GLN A 456 6.00 17.58 0.76
CA GLN A 456 5.15 16.76 -0.10
C GLN A 456 3.76 17.39 -0.30
N ALA A 457 3.13 17.84 0.79
CA ALA A 457 1.81 18.45 0.75
C ALA A 457 1.79 19.73 -0.11
N LEU A 458 2.81 20.58 0.00
CA LEU A 458 2.93 21.78 -0.84
C LEU A 458 3.05 21.44 -2.34
N LEU A 459 3.85 20.42 -2.70
CA LEU A 459 3.97 19.99 -4.10
C LEU A 459 2.65 19.41 -4.64
N ILE A 460 1.93 18.63 -3.82
CA ILE A 460 0.61 18.09 -4.18
C ILE A 460 -0.37 19.23 -4.47
N GLN A 461 -0.47 20.21 -3.57
CA GLN A 461 -1.36 21.38 -3.78
C GLN A 461 -1.02 22.14 -5.05
N TYR A 462 0.28 22.31 -5.33
CA TYR A 462 0.74 22.95 -6.56
C TYR A 462 0.27 22.18 -7.80
N ALA A 463 0.44 20.85 -7.81
CA ALA A 463 0.05 19.99 -8.92
C ALA A 463 -1.47 19.99 -9.17
N GLN A 464 -2.27 20.17 -8.11
CA GLN A 464 -3.73 20.24 -8.21
C GLN A 464 -4.26 21.66 -8.52
N GLY A 465 -3.40 22.68 -8.52
CA GLY A 465 -3.82 24.06 -8.73
C GLY A 465 -4.55 24.68 -7.52
N GLU A 466 -4.33 24.14 -6.31
CA GLU A 466 -4.99 24.59 -5.07
C GLU A 466 -4.29 25.77 -4.38
N ILE A 467 -3.24 26.33 -5.00
CA ILE A 467 -2.44 27.41 -4.42
C ILE A 467 -2.86 28.74 -5.05
N GLU A 468 -3.23 29.72 -4.20
CA GLU A 468 -3.54 31.08 -4.63
C GLU A 468 -2.37 32.05 -4.38
N ALA A 469 -2.18 32.99 -5.31
CA ALA A 469 -1.28 34.12 -5.11
C ALA A 469 -1.93 35.16 -4.20
N THR A 470 -1.27 35.55 -3.12
CA THR A 470 -1.66 36.73 -2.31
C THR A 470 -0.86 37.96 -2.71
N ALA A 471 -1.26 39.13 -2.17
CA ALA A 471 -0.58 40.40 -2.40
C ALA A 471 0.91 40.35 -1.98
N PRO A 472 1.77 41.20 -2.57
CA PRO A 472 3.20 41.21 -2.27
C PRO A 472 3.46 41.40 -0.77
N GLY A 473 3.99 40.37 -0.11
CA GLY A 473 4.32 40.37 1.33
C GLY A 473 3.50 39.42 2.20
N GLU A 474 2.42 38.80 1.71
CA GLU A 474 1.55 37.92 2.52
C GLU A 474 1.76 36.39 2.33
N GLY A 475 2.69 35.96 1.46
CA GLY A 475 3.02 34.54 1.25
C GLY A 475 1.92 33.70 0.59
N LEU A 476 2.26 32.51 0.07
CA LEU A 476 1.26 31.62 -0.56
C LEU A 476 0.25 31.11 0.46
N ARG A 477 -1.04 31.09 0.09
CA ARG A 477 -2.12 30.49 0.88
C ARG A 477 -2.74 29.32 0.12
N SER A 478 -3.08 28.26 0.84
CA SER A 478 -3.91 27.17 0.32
C SER A 478 -5.34 27.68 0.16
N SER A 479 -5.95 27.40 -1.00
CA SER A 479 -7.40 27.50 -1.17
C SER A 479 -8.04 26.41 -0.29
N ALA A 480 -8.81 26.82 0.70
CA ALA A 480 -9.65 25.91 1.47
C ALA A 480 -11.11 26.29 1.20
N PRO A 481 -12.06 25.34 1.09
CA PRO A 481 -13.47 25.70 1.12
C PRO A 481 -13.74 26.43 2.43
N THR A 482 -14.34 27.62 2.33
CA THR A 482 -14.73 28.45 3.47
C THR A 482 -15.73 27.71 4.36
N SER A 483 -15.24 26.96 5.34
CA SER A 483 -16.06 26.53 6.48
C SER A 483 -16.22 27.72 7.46
N PRO A 484 -17.44 27.99 7.96
CA PRO A 484 -17.74 29.17 8.79
C PRO A 484 -17.05 29.20 10.16
N PHE A 485 -16.28 28.17 10.54
CA PHE A 485 -15.60 28.10 11.84
C PHE A 485 -14.33 28.96 11.98
N ARG A 486 -13.85 29.63 10.91
CA ARG A 486 -12.66 30.52 11.01
C ARG A 486 -12.90 31.84 11.77
N LEU A 487 -14.12 32.13 12.23
CA LEU A 487 -14.46 33.43 12.83
C LEU A 487 -14.20 33.57 14.35
N CYS A 488 -13.72 32.54 15.07
CA CYS A 488 -13.66 32.59 16.54
C CYS A 488 -12.28 32.79 17.19
N LEU A 489 -11.18 32.96 16.45
CA LEU A 489 -9.85 33.20 17.06
C LEU A 489 -9.44 34.68 17.18
N GLY A 490 -10.33 35.62 16.86
CA GLY A 490 -10.06 37.06 16.90
C GLY A 490 -10.31 37.78 18.23
N PHE A 491 -10.75 37.09 19.29
CA PHE A 491 -11.19 37.74 20.54
C PHE A 491 -10.60 37.12 21.81
N PHE A 492 -9.28 37.16 22.00
CA PHE A 492 -8.71 37.21 23.35
C PHE A 492 -7.43 38.04 23.39
N GLY A 493 -7.49 39.17 24.12
CA GLY A 493 -6.40 39.65 24.96
C GLY A 493 -5.41 40.66 24.36
N ASN A 494 -5.82 41.92 24.29
CA ASN A 494 -4.87 43.04 24.43
C ASN A 494 -4.18 42.94 25.79
N GLY A 495 -2.85 42.74 25.82
CA GLY A 495 -2.02 43.03 26.99
C GLY A 495 -0.97 41.98 27.35
N MET A 496 0.13 41.91 26.58
CA MET A 496 1.49 41.58 27.07
C MET A 496 2.54 42.07 26.06
N PRO A 497 3.51 42.92 26.45
CA PRO A 497 4.62 43.28 25.57
C PRO A 497 5.74 42.23 25.72
N GLY A 498 5.93 41.41 24.68
CA GLY A 498 7.02 40.42 24.64
C GLY A 498 6.81 39.21 23.72
N ALA A 499 5.69 39.13 22.98
CA ALA A 499 5.42 37.99 22.11
C ALA A 499 6.10 38.15 20.74
N ILE A 500 6.96 37.19 20.39
CA ILE A 500 7.43 36.96 19.02
C ILE A 500 6.18 36.73 18.16
N SER A 501 5.91 37.66 17.24
CA SER A 501 4.76 37.62 16.34
C SER A 501 4.92 36.47 15.35
N THR A 502 4.35 35.29 15.65
CA THR A 502 4.21 34.19 14.69
C THR A 502 3.03 34.48 13.76
N VAL A 503 3.21 34.25 12.45
CA VAL A 503 2.13 34.39 11.46
C VAL A 503 1.79 32.99 10.96
N PRO A 504 0.59 32.45 11.23
CA PRO A 504 0.16 31.19 10.64
C PRO A 504 -0.05 31.40 9.14
N MET A 505 0.88 30.90 8.32
CA MET A 505 0.96 31.21 6.89
C MET A 505 0.30 30.16 6.00
N ALA A 506 0.33 28.87 6.37
CA ALA A 506 -0.20 27.82 5.50
C ALA A 506 -0.84 26.66 6.30
N VAL A 507 -2.08 26.33 5.95
CA VAL A 507 -2.72 25.06 6.28
C VAL A 507 -2.71 24.24 5.00
N TYR A 508 -2.00 23.11 4.99
CA TYR A 508 -1.97 22.26 3.82
C TYR A 508 -3.20 21.32 3.84
N GLY A 509 -4.20 21.65 3.01
CA GLY A 509 -5.30 20.79 2.55
C GLY A 509 -6.02 20.02 3.65
N ARG A 510 -7.05 20.63 4.26
CA ARG A 510 -8.04 19.90 5.05
C ARG A 510 -9.15 19.39 4.12
N ARG A 511 -8.83 18.26 3.50
CA ARG A 511 -9.73 17.17 3.09
C ARG A 511 -10.51 17.26 1.77
N GLU A 512 -10.08 16.40 0.84
CA GLU A 512 -10.88 15.72 -0.19
C GLU A 512 -10.49 14.24 -0.11
N LEU A 513 -11.45 13.31 -0.21
CA LEU A 513 -11.11 11.91 -0.46
C LEU A 513 -10.70 11.76 -1.94
N ARG A 514 -9.54 11.16 -2.21
CA ARG A 514 -8.99 11.09 -3.57
C ARG A 514 -8.87 9.67 -4.09
N PRO A 515 -9.34 9.38 -5.32
CA PRO A 515 -9.21 8.07 -5.92
C PRO A 515 -7.76 7.75 -6.28
N TYR A 516 -7.26 6.64 -5.78
CA TYR A 516 -5.94 6.10 -6.06
C TYR A 516 -6.04 4.71 -6.68
N ARG A 517 -5.30 4.50 -7.77
CA ARG A 517 -5.20 3.21 -8.46
C ARG A 517 -3.77 2.70 -8.44
N PRO A 518 -3.49 1.51 -7.86
CA PRO A 518 -2.17 0.91 -7.94
C PRO A 518 -1.69 0.69 -9.39
N SER A 519 -2.57 0.30 -10.31
CA SER A 519 -2.23 -0.02 -11.71
C SER A 519 -1.95 1.18 -12.62
N ARG A 520 -2.11 2.40 -12.11
CA ARG A 520 -1.88 3.64 -12.87
C ARG A 520 -0.42 3.81 -13.33
N GLY A 521 0.50 3.12 -12.67
CA GLY A 521 1.93 3.21 -12.91
C GLY A 521 2.60 1.86 -13.09
N VAL A 522 3.74 1.87 -13.77
CA VAL A 522 4.62 0.71 -13.92
C VAL A 522 5.83 0.92 -13.02
N ALA A 523 6.06 -0.03 -12.12
CA ALA A 523 7.30 -0.10 -11.36
C ALA A 523 8.44 -0.48 -12.30
N THR A 524 9.34 0.46 -12.55
CA THR A 524 10.43 0.33 -13.53
C THR A 524 11.79 0.26 -12.81
N PRO A 525 12.59 -0.80 -13.03
CA PRO A 525 13.88 -0.96 -12.38
C PRO A 525 14.96 -0.04 -12.98
N GLY A 526 15.97 0.29 -12.17
CA GLY A 526 17.19 0.98 -12.63
C GLY A 526 18.05 0.17 -13.62
N SER A 527 17.82 -1.14 -13.73
CA SER A 527 18.45 -2.00 -14.75
C SER A 527 17.48 -2.33 -15.89
N THR A 528 17.89 -2.03 -17.11
CA THR A 528 17.16 -2.28 -18.35
C THR A 528 16.90 -3.75 -18.63
N GLY A 529 17.66 -4.67 -18.05
CA GLY A 529 17.48 -6.12 -18.18
C GLY A 529 16.44 -6.72 -17.22
N ARG A 530 15.99 -5.97 -16.21
CA ARG A 530 15.03 -6.47 -15.20
C ARG A 530 13.57 -6.24 -15.61
N GLN A 531 12.69 -7.09 -15.07
CA GLN A 531 11.25 -7.03 -15.29
C GLN A 531 10.67 -5.68 -14.87
N ARG A 532 9.79 -5.14 -15.72
CA ARG A 532 8.90 -4.04 -15.34
C ARG A 532 7.65 -4.67 -14.76
N LEU A 533 7.20 -4.16 -13.62
CA LEU A 533 6.10 -4.75 -12.88
C LEU A 533 4.91 -3.81 -12.87
N SER A 534 3.74 -4.32 -13.21
CA SER A 534 2.48 -3.60 -13.00
C SER A 534 1.83 -4.08 -11.71
N PRO A 535 1.79 -3.25 -10.66
CA PRO A 535 1.02 -3.56 -9.46
C PRO A 535 -0.48 -3.42 -9.75
N SER A 536 -1.30 -4.36 -9.29
CA SER A 536 -2.75 -4.30 -9.49
C SER A 536 -3.49 -3.80 -8.24
N GLY A 537 -4.77 -3.47 -8.40
CA GLY A 537 -5.68 -3.21 -7.27
C GLY A 537 -6.04 -4.48 -6.48
N ARG A 538 -5.59 -5.67 -6.91
CA ARG A 538 -5.80 -6.91 -6.16
C ARG A 538 -4.83 -6.99 -5.00
N GLY A 539 -5.38 -6.80 -3.80
CA GLY A 539 -4.66 -7.06 -2.57
C GLY A 539 -4.29 -8.53 -2.46
N LEU A 540 -3.06 -8.80 -2.04
CA LEU A 540 -2.74 -10.05 -1.39
C LEU A 540 -3.47 -10.08 -0.05
N PRO A 541 -3.79 -11.27 0.49
CA PRO A 541 -4.49 -11.34 1.76
C PRO A 541 -3.78 -10.50 2.83
N TRP A 542 -4.54 -9.71 3.58
CA TRP A 542 -4.09 -8.66 4.50
C TRP A 542 -3.16 -9.13 5.63
N PHE A 543 -2.98 -10.44 5.78
CA PHE A 543 -2.13 -11.11 6.78
C PHE A 543 -0.71 -11.42 6.31
N LYS A 544 -0.32 -11.08 5.07
CA LYS A 544 1.10 -11.20 4.66
C LYS A 544 1.94 -10.14 5.41
N PRO A 545 3.10 -10.51 5.98
CA PRO A 545 3.96 -9.57 6.68
C PRO A 545 4.41 -8.46 5.74
N ARG A 546 4.58 -7.26 6.30
CA ARG A 546 4.95 -6.05 5.59
C ARG A 546 6.48 -6.00 5.42
N PRO A 547 7.09 -6.33 4.25
CA PRO A 547 8.45 -5.91 3.97
C PRO A 547 8.49 -4.39 4.02
N ARG A 548 9.26 -3.87 4.98
CA ARG A 548 9.75 -2.50 4.91
C ARG A 548 11.03 -2.53 4.08
N PRO A 549 11.25 -1.55 3.19
CA PRO A 549 12.52 -1.44 2.50
C PRO A 549 13.64 -1.35 3.55
N LYS A 550 14.69 -2.16 3.40
CA LYS A 550 15.89 -2.04 4.24
C LYS A 550 16.66 -0.79 3.76
N ARG A 551 16.42 0.35 4.40
CA ARG A 551 17.09 1.60 4.03
C ARG A 551 18.24 1.89 5.00
N ASN A 552 19.46 1.76 4.50
CA ASN A 552 20.74 1.96 5.21
C ASN A 552 20.82 1.34 6.63
N GLU A 553 20.96 0.02 6.68
CA GLU A 553 21.53 -0.66 7.85
C GLU A 553 23.07 -0.65 7.72
N SER A 554 23.75 0.31 8.31
CA SER A 554 25.15 0.15 8.71
C SER A 554 25.27 -0.69 9.99
N THR A 555 24.55 -1.81 10.06
CA THR A 555 24.60 -2.80 11.15
C THR A 555 24.51 -4.21 10.58
N PRO A 556 25.46 -5.12 10.90
CA PRO A 556 25.44 -6.47 10.38
C PRO A 556 24.60 -7.39 11.28
N ASN A 557 23.51 -7.97 10.77
CA ASN A 557 23.34 -9.43 10.79
C ASN A 557 22.15 -9.90 9.97
N HIS A 558 22.41 -10.95 9.20
CA HIS A 558 21.41 -11.72 8.47
C HIS A 558 20.52 -12.53 9.42
N GLN A 559 19.21 -12.35 9.33
CA GLN A 559 18.25 -13.44 9.45
C GLN A 559 17.13 -13.24 8.43
N GLU A 560 17.26 -13.88 7.27
CA GLU A 560 16.15 -14.10 6.36
C GLU A 560 15.21 -15.20 6.90
N ASN A 561 13.90 -15.00 6.68
CA ASN A 561 12.89 -16.04 6.47
C ASN A 561 12.41 -16.95 7.61
N HIS A 562 12.36 -16.46 8.85
CA HIS A 562 11.52 -17.08 9.91
C HIS A 562 10.25 -16.28 10.24
N ALA A 563 10.30 -14.95 10.22
CA ALA A 563 9.17 -14.09 10.56
C ALA A 563 7.96 -14.27 9.61
N SER A 564 8.20 -14.47 8.31
CA SER A 564 7.12 -14.57 7.31
C SER A 564 6.32 -15.86 7.41
N LYS A 565 6.95 -16.97 7.79
CA LYS A 565 6.25 -18.24 8.05
C LYS A 565 5.54 -18.20 9.39
N GLU A 566 6.20 -17.69 10.43
CA GLU A 566 5.62 -17.64 11.78
C GLU A 566 4.39 -16.72 11.86
N VAL A 567 4.40 -15.59 11.14
CA VAL A 567 3.25 -14.66 11.07
C VAL A 567 2.13 -15.21 10.18
N LEU A 568 2.44 -15.82 9.04
CA LEU A 568 1.44 -16.44 8.16
C LEU A 568 0.77 -17.66 8.82
N GLU A 569 1.53 -18.39 9.64
CA GLU A 569 1.01 -19.40 10.57
C GLU A 569 0.18 -18.77 11.67
N ARG A 570 0.62 -17.67 12.31
CA ARG A 570 -0.16 -16.97 13.37
C ARG A 570 -1.51 -16.45 12.86
N SER A 571 -1.60 -15.90 11.65
CA SER A 571 -2.85 -15.36 11.11
C SER A 571 -3.77 -16.43 10.51
N LYS A 572 -3.22 -17.48 9.87
CA LYS A 572 -4.01 -18.68 9.54
C LYS A 572 -4.56 -19.33 10.80
N LYS A 573 -3.73 -19.39 11.85
CA LYS A 573 -4.15 -19.83 13.18
C LYS A 573 -5.18 -18.88 13.76
N ALA A 574 -5.09 -17.56 13.61
CA ALA A 574 -6.12 -16.62 14.08
C ALA A 574 -7.48 -16.83 13.37
N MET A 575 -7.51 -16.98 12.04
CA MET A 575 -8.73 -17.27 11.27
C MET A 575 -9.31 -18.66 11.60
N ASP A 576 -8.45 -19.66 11.75
CA ASP A 576 -8.84 -21.02 12.19
C ASP A 576 -9.39 -20.99 13.62
N MET A 577 -8.75 -20.25 14.52
CA MET A 577 -9.19 -20.03 15.91
C MET A 577 -10.50 -19.22 16.00
N PHE A 578 -10.76 -18.33 15.04
CA PHE A 578 -12.03 -17.62 14.91
C PHE A 578 -13.15 -18.54 14.46
N SER A 579 -12.93 -19.32 13.40
CA SER A 579 -13.87 -20.35 12.95
C SER A 579 -14.16 -21.33 14.09
N LYS A 580 -13.13 -21.69 14.87
CA LYS A 580 -13.26 -22.49 16.09
C LYS A 580 -14.12 -21.80 17.13
N PHE A 581 -13.84 -20.55 17.51
CA PHE A 581 -14.56 -19.83 18.57
C PHE A 581 -16.05 -19.60 18.26
N THR A 582 -16.38 -19.18 17.03
CA THR A 582 -17.77 -19.03 16.56
C THR A 582 -18.51 -20.36 16.58
N SER A 583 -17.92 -21.39 15.98
CA SER A 583 -18.46 -22.76 16.00
C SER A 583 -18.60 -23.33 17.42
N PHE A 584 -17.73 -22.91 18.35
CA PHE A 584 -17.76 -23.30 19.75
C PHE A 584 -18.90 -22.58 20.51
N CYS A 585 -19.05 -21.27 20.34
CA CYS A 585 -20.18 -20.50 20.88
C CYS A 585 -21.52 -21.05 20.34
N ASP A 586 -21.55 -21.41 19.07
CA ASP A 586 -22.67 -22.07 18.42
C ASP A 586 -23.04 -23.40 19.06
N LEU A 587 -22.07 -24.18 19.53
CA LEU A 587 -22.29 -25.47 20.16
C LEU A 587 -22.72 -25.34 21.63
N LEU A 588 -22.10 -24.44 22.39
CA LEU A 588 -22.42 -24.21 23.81
C LEU A 588 -23.83 -23.66 24.05
N THR A 589 -24.33 -22.86 23.12
CA THR A 589 -25.55 -22.06 23.32
C THR A 589 -26.86 -22.80 23.06
N GLY A 590 -26.88 -24.09 22.69
CA GLY A 590 -28.16 -24.77 22.45
C GLY A 590 -28.30 -26.19 22.95
N GLY A 591 -27.96 -26.44 24.21
CA GLY A 591 -28.38 -27.65 24.90
C GLY A 591 -28.60 -27.44 26.40
N PRO A 592 -29.68 -27.97 26.99
CA PRO A 592 -29.86 -28.06 28.43
C PRO A 592 -28.99 -29.19 29.04
N ALA A 593 -27.71 -29.29 28.69
CA ALA A 593 -26.74 -30.14 29.42
C ALA A 593 -25.54 -29.33 29.96
N MET A 594 -25.13 -28.26 29.28
CA MET A 594 -24.04 -27.37 29.73
C MET A 594 -24.46 -26.35 30.81
N TRP A 595 -25.75 -26.06 30.93
CA TRP A 595 -26.32 -25.16 31.97
C TRP A 595 -26.13 -25.66 33.41
N ILE A 596 -25.69 -26.91 33.61
CA ILE A 596 -25.48 -27.52 34.92
C ILE A 596 -24.15 -27.06 35.56
N ALA A 597 -23.20 -26.51 34.80
CA ALA A 597 -21.91 -26.06 35.33
C ALA A 597 -21.80 -24.53 35.28
N GLY A 598 -22.54 -23.82 36.14
CA GLY A 598 -22.57 -22.35 36.27
C GLY A 598 -21.23 -21.65 36.60
N GLN A 599 -20.17 -21.94 35.86
CA GLN A 599 -18.79 -21.63 36.22
C GLN A 599 -18.17 -20.53 35.36
N ILE A 600 -18.71 -20.18 34.17
CA ILE A 600 -18.21 -19.02 33.38
C ILE A 600 -19.18 -17.83 33.36
N GLY A 601 -20.48 -18.05 33.55
CA GLY A 601 -21.48 -16.98 33.58
C GLY A 601 -22.90 -17.47 33.86
N GLY A 602 -23.04 -18.56 34.62
CA GLY A 602 -24.27 -19.34 34.75
C GLY A 602 -25.47 -18.55 35.27
N VAL A 603 -26.37 -18.19 34.37
CA VAL A 603 -27.78 -17.93 34.63
C VAL A 603 -28.55 -18.51 33.45
N ALA A 604 -29.64 -19.24 33.71
CA ALA A 604 -30.59 -19.61 32.67
C ALA A 604 -31.28 -18.34 32.17
N ASP A 605 -30.66 -17.68 31.19
CA ASP A 605 -30.93 -16.28 30.90
C ASP A 605 -30.95 -16.02 29.39
N PRO A 606 -32.01 -15.39 28.86
CA PRO A 606 -32.13 -14.98 27.46
C PRO A 606 -30.95 -14.17 26.89
N ARG A 607 -30.01 -13.70 27.73
CA ARG A 607 -28.88 -12.83 27.33
C ARG A 607 -27.61 -13.60 26.94
N GLY A 608 -27.45 -14.86 27.39
CA GLY A 608 -26.39 -15.75 26.87
C GLY A 608 -26.58 -16.06 25.37
N HIS A 609 -27.84 -16.04 24.92
CA HIS A 609 -28.25 -16.16 23.53
C HIS A 609 -27.90 -14.94 22.67
N LEU A 610 -27.81 -13.75 23.27
CA LEU A 610 -27.43 -12.51 22.60
C LEU A 610 -25.93 -12.50 22.26
N LEU A 611 -25.09 -12.97 23.19
CA LEU A 611 -23.63 -13.07 22.98
C LEU A 611 -23.28 -13.99 21.80
N GLY A 612 -23.92 -15.16 21.69
CA GLY A 612 -23.71 -16.08 20.57
C GLY A 612 -24.02 -15.45 19.21
N GLY A 613 -25.17 -14.77 19.10
CA GLY A 613 -25.55 -14.07 17.86
C GLY A 613 -24.61 -12.90 17.50
N ILE A 614 -24.08 -12.19 18.51
CA ILE A 614 -23.10 -11.12 18.29
C ILE A 614 -21.77 -11.69 17.78
N THR A 615 -21.26 -12.75 18.40
CA THR A 615 -19.96 -13.35 18.01
C THR A 615 -19.96 -13.87 16.59
N ASP A 616 -21.08 -14.41 16.11
CA ASP A 616 -21.22 -14.92 14.74
C ASP A 616 -21.14 -13.81 13.69
N GLY A 617 -21.72 -12.64 13.97
CA GLY A 617 -21.75 -11.54 13.03
C GLY A 617 -20.54 -10.60 13.12
N ILE A 618 -19.81 -10.52 14.24
CA ILE A 618 -18.71 -9.53 14.42
C ILE A 618 -17.69 -9.57 13.27
N PHE A 619 -17.08 -10.73 13.02
CA PHE A 619 -16.03 -10.83 12.00
C PHE A 619 -16.56 -11.17 10.62
N SER A 620 -17.77 -11.74 10.51
CA SER A 620 -18.44 -11.83 9.20
C SER A 620 -18.65 -10.43 8.65
N MET A 621 -19.31 -9.56 9.42
CA MET A 621 -19.54 -8.16 9.05
C MET A 621 -18.22 -7.41 8.90
N ALA A 622 -17.23 -7.64 9.78
CA ALA A 622 -15.93 -7.00 9.61
C ALA A 622 -15.24 -7.42 8.29
N GLY A 623 -15.32 -8.69 7.94
CA GLY A 623 -14.83 -9.24 6.67
C GLY A 623 -15.57 -8.64 5.48
N ASP A 624 -16.90 -8.55 5.56
CA ASP A 624 -17.72 -7.93 4.52
C ASP A 624 -17.31 -6.45 4.37
N ILE A 625 -17.26 -5.69 5.45
CA ILE A 625 -16.90 -4.26 5.45
C ILE A 625 -15.43 -4.01 5.00
N SER A 626 -14.55 -4.99 5.14
CA SER A 626 -13.17 -4.96 4.60
C SER A 626 -13.12 -5.18 3.09
N GLN A 627 -14.09 -5.88 2.49
CA GLN A 627 -14.10 -6.18 1.06
C GLN A 627 -14.55 -5.01 0.16
N ALA A 628 -14.14 -5.07 -1.10
CA ALA A 628 -14.58 -4.17 -2.16
C ALA A 628 -16.12 -4.17 -2.33
N LEU A 629 -16.68 -3.09 -2.90
CA LEU A 629 -18.11 -3.02 -3.21
C LEU A 629 -18.48 -4.13 -4.20
N GLY A 630 -19.38 -5.05 -3.84
CA GLY A 630 -19.76 -6.13 -4.77
C GLY A 630 -20.64 -7.28 -4.23
N GLY A 631 -21.01 -7.30 -2.95
CA GLY A 631 -21.79 -8.41 -2.36
C GLY A 631 -23.24 -8.10 -2.03
N ASP A 632 -23.54 -6.88 -1.56
CA ASP A 632 -24.87 -6.49 -1.07
C ASP A 632 -25.56 -5.49 -2.00
N PRO A 633 -26.91 -5.53 -2.10
CA PRO A 633 -27.65 -4.64 -2.97
C PRO A 633 -27.46 -3.18 -2.51
N PRO A 634 -27.19 -2.27 -3.46
CA PRO A 634 -27.02 -0.84 -3.20
C PRO A 634 -28.25 -0.23 -2.54
N ARG A 635 -28.06 0.72 -1.61
CA ARG A 635 -29.18 1.42 -0.96
C ARG A 635 -29.43 2.80 -1.56
N PRO A 636 -30.70 3.17 -1.86
CA PRO A 636 -31.02 4.47 -2.44
C PRO A 636 -31.02 5.64 -1.43
N ASP A 637 -30.95 5.36 -0.12
CA ASP A 637 -30.96 6.37 0.96
C ASP A 637 -29.56 6.86 1.34
N PHE A 638 -28.68 7.01 0.34
CA PHE A 638 -27.27 7.38 0.50
C PHE A 638 -27.06 8.85 0.89
N ASP A 639 -28.11 9.64 0.99
CA ASP A 639 -28.08 11.00 1.53
C ASP A 639 -27.91 11.00 3.06
N GLN A 640 -28.26 9.91 3.75
CA GLN A 640 -28.18 9.77 5.20
C GLN A 640 -26.88 9.10 5.66
N VAL A 641 -26.30 9.56 6.77
CA VAL A 641 -25.16 8.89 7.44
C VAL A 641 -25.70 7.92 8.48
N ALA A 642 -25.24 6.66 8.45
CA ALA A 642 -25.67 5.68 9.45
C ALA A 642 -25.02 5.98 10.79
N THR A 643 -25.80 5.95 11.86
CA THR A 643 -25.31 6.09 13.24
C THR A 643 -25.42 4.76 13.96
N PRO A 644 -24.44 4.37 14.81
CA PRO A 644 -24.56 3.20 15.66
C PRO A 644 -25.85 3.27 16.49
N GLN A 645 -26.69 2.24 16.37
CA GLN A 645 -27.94 2.15 17.14
C GLN A 645 -27.69 1.30 18.39
N PRO A 646 -27.80 1.86 19.60
CA PRO A 646 -27.59 1.10 20.83
C PRO A 646 -28.55 -0.09 20.90
N VAL A 647 -28.01 -1.29 21.16
CA VAL A 647 -28.84 -2.47 21.42
C VAL A 647 -29.43 -2.31 22.82
N VAL A 648 -30.76 -2.31 22.92
CA VAL A 648 -31.45 -2.23 24.21
C VAL A 648 -31.54 -3.63 24.81
N TYR A 649 -30.91 -3.82 25.96
CA TYR A 649 -30.95 -5.07 26.71
C TYR A 649 -30.90 -4.76 28.22
N GLU A 650 -31.36 -5.70 29.05
CA GLU A 650 -31.27 -5.58 30.51
C GLU A 650 -29.99 -6.25 31.03
N PRO A 651 -29.10 -5.59 31.79
CA PRO A 651 -27.93 -6.25 32.38
C PRO A 651 -28.31 -7.33 33.40
N LEU A 652 -27.45 -8.34 33.60
CA LEU A 652 -27.69 -9.37 34.62
C LEU A 652 -27.86 -8.72 36.01
N PRO A 653 -28.93 -9.03 36.75
CA PRO A 653 -29.20 -8.42 38.05
C PRO A 653 -28.26 -8.97 39.13
N GLU A 654 -28.11 -8.21 40.22
CA GLU A 654 -27.45 -8.69 41.43
C GLU A 654 -28.18 -9.94 41.98
N GLY A 655 -27.42 -10.95 42.42
CA GLY A 655 -27.99 -12.21 42.93
C GLY A 655 -28.22 -13.29 41.87
N ALA A 656 -27.80 -13.07 40.61
CA ALA A 656 -27.88 -14.06 39.53
C ALA A 656 -26.82 -15.18 39.64
N GLY A 657 -26.48 -15.65 40.84
CA GLY A 657 -25.60 -16.83 41.02
C GLY A 657 -24.11 -16.65 40.71
N LEU A 658 -23.65 -15.44 40.36
CA LEU A 658 -22.24 -15.11 40.14
C LEU A 658 -21.66 -14.22 41.25
N PRO A 659 -20.36 -14.37 41.60
CA PRO A 659 -19.67 -13.40 42.46
C PRO A 659 -19.77 -11.97 41.90
N PRO A 660 -19.86 -10.92 42.74
CA PRO A 660 -20.06 -9.54 42.29
C PRO A 660 -19.05 -9.05 41.23
N GLU A 661 -17.77 -9.36 41.41
CA GLU A 661 -16.71 -8.99 40.46
C GLU A 661 -16.89 -9.67 39.10
N LYS A 662 -17.28 -10.95 39.11
CA LYS A 662 -17.54 -11.74 37.90
C LYS A 662 -18.80 -11.29 37.17
N LEU A 663 -19.85 -10.94 37.93
CA LEU A 663 -21.07 -10.35 37.41
C LEU A 663 -20.81 -9.01 36.71
N GLN A 664 -19.98 -8.14 37.32
CA GLN A 664 -19.57 -6.87 36.72
C GLN A 664 -18.74 -7.07 35.45
N ALA A 665 -17.78 -8.00 35.48
CA ALA A 665 -16.97 -8.32 34.30
C ALA A 665 -17.81 -8.85 33.14
N TYR A 666 -18.78 -9.74 33.42
CA TYR A 666 -19.71 -10.27 32.42
C TYR A 666 -20.58 -9.16 31.81
N ASN A 667 -21.22 -8.32 32.64
CA ASN A 667 -22.04 -7.20 32.16
C ASN A 667 -21.21 -6.19 31.35
N SER A 668 -19.95 -5.97 31.72
CA SER A 668 -19.03 -5.09 30.98
C SER A 668 -18.64 -5.67 29.62
N MET A 669 -18.41 -6.98 29.54
CA MET A 669 -18.16 -7.69 28.27
C MET A 669 -19.39 -7.65 27.36
N LEU A 670 -20.60 -7.85 27.91
CA LEU A 670 -21.86 -7.77 27.16
C LEU A 670 -22.11 -6.36 26.60
N ALA A 671 -21.81 -5.33 27.39
CA ALA A 671 -21.87 -3.93 26.94
C ALA A 671 -20.88 -3.64 25.80
N ALA A 672 -19.63 -4.10 25.93
CA ALA A 672 -18.64 -3.95 24.86
C ALA A 672 -19.03 -4.71 23.58
N SER A 673 -19.65 -5.88 23.72
CA SER A 673 -20.10 -6.71 22.59
C SER A 673 -21.22 -6.03 21.80
N THR A 674 -22.24 -5.51 22.49
CA THR A 674 -23.37 -4.80 21.88
C THR A 674 -22.97 -3.45 21.29
N ASP A 675 -22.02 -2.76 21.92
CA ASP A 675 -21.42 -1.54 21.37
C ASP A 675 -20.67 -1.81 20.06
N LEU A 676 -19.81 -2.84 20.03
CA LEU A 676 -19.11 -3.29 18.82
C LEU A 676 -20.09 -3.66 17.71
N TRP A 677 -21.15 -4.41 18.04
CA TRP A 677 -22.21 -4.78 17.10
C TRP A 677 -22.87 -3.56 16.44
N SER A 678 -23.28 -2.58 17.26
CA SER A 678 -23.96 -1.38 16.76
C SER A 678 -23.12 -0.60 15.75
N LYS A 679 -21.80 -0.53 16.00
CA LYS A 679 -20.83 0.15 15.14
C LYS A 679 -20.59 -0.61 13.84
N LEU A 680 -20.46 -1.95 13.91
CA LEU A 680 -20.36 -2.81 12.74
C LEU A 680 -21.59 -2.68 11.85
N ARG A 681 -22.80 -2.70 12.43
CA ARG A 681 -24.03 -2.56 11.66
C ARG A 681 -24.13 -1.20 10.97
N ALA A 682 -23.75 -0.12 11.65
CA ALA A 682 -23.68 1.20 11.03
C ALA A 682 -22.67 1.25 9.88
N ALA A 683 -21.49 0.63 10.05
CA ALA A 683 -20.47 0.55 9.00
C ALA A 683 -20.96 -0.25 7.78
N GLN A 684 -21.66 -1.37 7.98
CA GLN A 684 -22.25 -2.15 6.90
C GLN A 684 -23.29 -1.33 6.11
N ILE A 685 -24.25 -0.70 6.80
CA ILE A 685 -25.26 0.16 6.16
C ILE A 685 -24.59 1.29 5.34
N THR A 686 -23.54 1.89 5.90
CA THR A 686 -22.77 2.94 5.22
C THR A 686 -22.06 2.42 3.96
N ARG A 687 -21.53 1.20 3.98
CA ARG A 687 -20.95 0.55 2.79
C ARG A 687 -22.01 0.30 1.72
N ASP A 688 -23.20 -0.16 2.08
CA ASP A 688 -24.30 -0.36 1.12
C ASP A 688 -24.75 0.97 0.48
N ARG A 689 -24.82 2.03 1.29
CA ARG A 689 -25.13 3.40 0.84
C ARG A 689 -24.04 3.97 -0.06
N LEU A 690 -22.77 3.69 0.22
CA LEU A 690 -21.68 4.04 -0.69
C LEU A 690 -21.88 3.38 -2.06
N GLY A 691 -22.25 2.09 -2.10
CA GLY A 691 -22.63 1.41 -3.35
C GLY A 691 -23.80 2.09 -4.08
N GLY A 692 -24.81 2.54 -3.34
CA GLY A 692 -25.92 3.33 -3.87
C GLY A 692 -25.51 4.67 -4.48
N ALA A 693 -24.63 5.41 -3.79
CA ALA A 693 -24.11 6.69 -4.27
C ALA A 693 -23.31 6.52 -5.57
N TYR A 694 -22.50 5.45 -5.68
CA TYR A 694 -21.80 5.12 -6.92
C TYR A 694 -22.75 4.80 -8.07
N LEU A 695 -23.82 4.04 -7.84
CA LEU A 695 -24.81 3.76 -8.88
C LEU A 695 -25.61 4.98 -9.32
N ALA A 696 -25.85 5.92 -8.40
CA ALA A 696 -26.45 7.20 -8.72
C ALA A 696 -25.47 8.20 -9.38
N ASN A 697 -24.17 7.88 -9.40
CA ASN A 697 -23.09 8.78 -9.81
C ASN A 697 -23.14 10.13 -9.04
N ASP A 698 -23.43 10.05 -7.74
CA ASP A 698 -23.54 11.21 -6.84
C ASP A 698 -22.23 11.43 -6.08
N GLU A 699 -21.31 12.22 -6.66
CA GLU A 699 -19.99 12.52 -6.09
C GLU A 699 -20.05 13.01 -4.62
N PRO A 700 -20.93 13.95 -4.24
CA PRO A 700 -21.04 14.37 -2.83
C PRO A 700 -21.48 13.23 -1.90
N GLY A 701 -22.38 12.35 -2.36
CA GLY A 701 -22.80 11.16 -1.62
C GLY A 701 -21.69 10.14 -1.47
N ILE A 702 -20.91 9.90 -2.54
CA ILE A 702 -19.74 9.00 -2.52
C ILE A 702 -18.75 9.47 -1.47
N GLU A 703 -18.37 10.75 -1.50
CA GLU A 703 -17.42 11.31 -0.53
C GLU A 703 -17.95 11.24 0.91
N ARG A 704 -19.22 11.62 1.12
CA ARG A 704 -19.86 11.58 2.44
C ARG A 704 -19.89 10.16 3.02
N GLN A 705 -20.33 9.17 2.25
CA GLN A 705 -20.44 7.78 2.70
C GLN A 705 -19.06 7.14 2.89
N ALA A 706 -18.10 7.40 2.00
CA ALA A 706 -16.75 6.90 2.16
C ALA A 706 -16.06 7.47 3.41
N ALA A 707 -16.27 8.77 3.68
CA ALA A 707 -15.78 9.41 4.90
C ALA A 707 -16.39 8.82 6.17
N ALA A 708 -17.72 8.65 6.18
CA ALA A 708 -18.42 8.01 7.28
C ALA A 708 -17.93 6.57 7.52
N LEU A 709 -17.70 5.81 6.44
CA LEU A 709 -17.23 4.43 6.52
C LEU A 709 -15.85 4.33 7.15
N ILE A 710 -14.91 5.20 6.76
CA ILE A 710 -13.56 5.25 7.36
C ILE A 710 -13.65 5.52 8.88
N ASN A 711 -14.45 6.52 9.29
CA ASN A 711 -14.63 6.85 10.70
C ASN A 711 -15.31 5.72 11.49
N LEU A 712 -16.30 5.06 10.90
CA LEU A 712 -17.00 3.94 11.55
C LEU A 712 -16.08 2.73 11.69
N LYS A 713 -15.29 2.37 10.65
CA LYS A 713 -14.25 1.34 10.78
C LYS A 713 -13.28 1.65 11.91
N ARG A 714 -12.85 2.90 12.04
CA ARG A 714 -12.00 3.34 13.15
C ARG A 714 -12.65 3.12 14.52
N GLN A 715 -13.92 3.49 14.67
CA GLN A 715 -14.69 3.25 15.90
C GLN A 715 -14.87 1.76 16.19
N VAL A 716 -15.09 0.94 15.15
CA VAL A 716 -15.15 -0.52 15.28
C VAL A 716 -13.82 -1.07 15.79
N GLY A 717 -12.69 -0.62 15.23
CA GLY A 717 -11.37 -1.04 15.70
C GLY A 717 -11.15 -0.71 17.18
N GLN A 718 -11.56 0.48 17.63
CA GLN A 718 -11.50 0.85 19.05
C GLN A 718 -12.40 -0.04 19.91
N ALA A 719 -13.61 -0.36 19.46
CA ALA A 719 -14.53 -1.23 20.19
C ALA A 719 -14.04 -2.70 20.25
N MET A 720 -13.34 -3.19 19.22
CA MET A 720 -12.67 -4.49 19.25
C MET A 720 -11.61 -4.57 20.35
N LEU A 721 -10.79 -3.52 20.51
CA LEU A 721 -9.80 -3.44 21.58
C LEU A 721 -10.45 -3.45 22.97
N VAL A 722 -11.52 -2.67 23.15
CA VAL A 722 -12.28 -2.66 24.39
C VAL A 722 -12.88 -4.03 24.70
N LEU A 723 -13.48 -4.70 23.71
CA LEU A 723 -14.04 -6.04 23.90
C LEU A 723 -12.96 -7.05 24.31
N ALA A 724 -11.79 -7.01 23.67
CA ALA A 724 -10.65 -7.85 24.02
C ALA A 724 -10.26 -7.67 25.50
N ASP A 725 -10.11 -6.42 25.97
CA ASP A 725 -9.81 -6.12 27.37
C ASP A 725 -10.89 -6.65 28.33
N ARG A 726 -12.18 -6.55 27.97
CA ARG A 726 -13.28 -7.06 28.81
C ARG A 726 -13.34 -8.58 28.86
N MET A 727 -13.03 -9.25 27.76
CA MET A 727 -12.97 -10.72 27.71
C MET A 727 -11.80 -11.25 28.55
N GLU A 728 -10.61 -10.64 28.47
CA GLU A 728 -9.47 -11.01 29.31
C GLU A 728 -9.77 -10.84 30.80
N ALA A 729 -10.43 -9.73 31.19
CA ALA A 729 -10.84 -9.51 32.56
C ALA A 729 -11.81 -10.59 33.08
N LEU A 730 -12.75 -11.07 32.24
CA LEU A 730 -13.65 -12.16 32.60
C LEU A 730 -12.94 -13.51 32.69
N ILE A 731 -12.00 -13.79 31.79
CA ILE A 731 -11.19 -15.02 31.81
C ILE A 731 -10.32 -15.07 33.06
N ALA A 732 -9.70 -13.97 33.47
CA ALA A 732 -8.87 -13.89 34.67
C ALA A 732 -9.64 -14.20 35.97
N LEU A 733 -10.98 -14.03 35.96
CA LEU A 733 -11.88 -14.34 37.08
C LEU A 733 -12.51 -15.75 37.00
N THR A 734 -12.04 -16.60 36.08
CA THR A 734 -12.58 -17.95 35.85
C THR A 734 -11.47 -19.00 36.06
N PRO A 735 -11.68 -20.01 36.93
CA PRO A 735 -10.69 -21.06 37.16
C PRO A 735 -10.34 -21.86 35.88
N GLU A 736 -9.07 -22.24 35.70
CA GLU A 736 -8.64 -23.03 34.54
C GLU A 736 -9.34 -24.40 34.44
N GLU A 737 -9.66 -25.00 35.59
CA GLU A 737 -10.34 -26.30 35.66
C GLU A 737 -11.76 -26.24 35.07
N THR A 738 -12.38 -25.07 35.10
CA THR A 738 -13.68 -24.82 34.45
C THR A 738 -13.56 -24.93 32.92
N PHE A 739 -12.47 -24.40 32.34
CA PHE A 739 -12.22 -24.47 30.90
C PHE A 739 -11.86 -25.87 30.42
N ALA A 740 -11.13 -26.64 31.25
CA ALA A 740 -10.72 -28.02 30.94
C ALA A 740 -11.90 -29.01 30.83
N GLN A 741 -13.04 -28.70 31.46
CA GLN A 741 -14.25 -29.54 31.43
C GLN A 741 -15.15 -29.27 30.21
N MET A 742 -14.84 -28.24 29.40
CA MET A 742 -15.59 -27.88 28.20
C MET A 742 -14.82 -28.30 26.95
N ILE A 743 -14.98 -29.57 26.56
CA ILE A 743 -14.45 -30.12 25.30
C ILE A 743 -15.62 -30.36 24.36
N VAL A 744 -15.45 -29.98 23.11
CA VAL A 744 -16.42 -30.22 22.05
C VAL A 744 -16.08 -31.53 21.35
N SER A 745 -16.97 -32.51 21.43
CA SER A 745 -16.80 -33.77 20.71
C SER A 745 -17.38 -33.72 19.29
N ALA A 746 -16.80 -34.51 18.38
CA ALA A 746 -17.33 -34.69 17.02
C ALA A 746 -18.79 -35.19 17.02
N GLU A 747 -19.16 -35.96 18.05
CA GLU A 747 -20.50 -36.50 18.21
C GLU A 747 -21.53 -35.42 18.55
N GLU A 748 -21.20 -34.47 19.43
CA GLU A 748 -22.06 -33.33 19.78
C GLU A 748 -22.30 -32.39 18.59
N LEU A 749 -21.27 -32.19 17.75
CA LEU A 749 -21.41 -31.43 16.50
C LEU A 749 -22.41 -32.09 15.56
N GLN A 750 -22.30 -33.42 15.38
CA GLN A 750 -23.18 -34.19 14.49
C GLN A 750 -24.65 -34.09 14.94
N VAL A 751 -24.91 -34.32 16.23
CA VAL A 751 -26.26 -34.22 16.83
C VAL A 751 -26.88 -32.85 16.56
N ARG A 752 -26.08 -31.78 16.61
CA ARG A 752 -26.55 -30.42 16.45
C ARG A 752 -26.77 -30.02 14.99
N GLN A 753 -25.92 -30.49 14.08
CA GLN A 753 -26.16 -30.34 12.64
C GLN A 753 -27.44 -31.06 12.23
N ASP A 754 -27.71 -32.24 12.80
CA ASP A 754 -28.95 -32.97 12.56
C ASP A 754 -30.16 -32.21 13.11
N ALA A 755 -30.06 -31.58 14.28
CA ALA A 755 -31.09 -30.69 14.81
C ALA A 755 -31.33 -29.47 13.90
N LEU A 756 -30.28 -28.83 13.38
CA LEU A 756 -30.38 -27.73 12.41
C LEU A 756 -31.00 -28.17 11.08
N ARG A 757 -30.74 -29.41 10.62
CA ARG A 757 -31.37 -29.98 9.41
C ARG A 757 -32.86 -30.27 9.63
N GLN A 758 -33.23 -30.83 10.79
CA GLN A 758 -34.58 -31.31 11.07
C GLN A 758 -35.54 -30.22 11.60
N ALA A 759 -35.09 -29.42 12.57
CA ALA A 759 -35.93 -28.46 13.30
C ALA A 759 -35.69 -26.99 12.91
N GLY A 760 -34.60 -26.72 12.18
CA GLY A 760 -34.20 -25.36 11.81
C GLY A 760 -33.48 -24.60 12.93
N MET A 761 -33.40 -23.27 12.78
CA MET A 761 -32.75 -22.43 13.79
C MET A 761 -33.58 -22.41 15.08
N PRO A 762 -32.95 -22.58 16.27
CA PRO A 762 -33.69 -22.55 17.53
C PRO A 762 -34.30 -21.17 17.79
N THR A 763 -35.48 -21.13 18.42
CA THR A 763 -36.29 -19.92 18.61
C THR A 763 -35.52 -18.77 19.26
N TRP A 764 -34.71 -19.07 20.29
CA TRP A 764 -33.89 -18.04 20.96
C TRP A 764 -32.90 -17.35 20.02
N ARG A 765 -32.39 -18.06 18.99
CA ARG A 765 -31.43 -17.49 18.04
C ARG A 765 -32.13 -16.59 17.05
N VAL A 766 -33.38 -16.92 16.70
CA VAL A 766 -34.26 -16.05 15.92
C VAL A 766 -34.59 -14.78 16.72
N GLU A 767 -34.89 -14.90 18.02
CA GLU A 767 -35.15 -13.75 18.92
C GLU A 767 -33.89 -12.86 19.09
N SER A 768 -32.72 -13.45 19.33
CA SER A 768 -31.46 -12.71 19.37
C SER A 768 -31.16 -12.00 18.04
N ALA A 769 -31.37 -12.68 16.92
CA ALA A 769 -31.16 -12.10 15.61
C ALA A 769 -32.12 -10.92 15.34
N GLN A 770 -33.37 -11.02 15.78
CA GLN A 770 -34.33 -9.91 15.73
C GLN A 770 -33.88 -8.73 16.61
N LEU A 771 -33.41 -8.99 17.84
CA LEU A 771 -32.86 -7.95 18.73
C LEU A 771 -31.62 -7.25 18.13
N LEU A 772 -30.82 -7.99 17.37
CA LEU A 772 -29.63 -7.50 16.69
C LEU A 772 -29.92 -6.85 15.33
N GLY A 773 -31.17 -6.88 14.86
CA GLY A 773 -31.58 -6.30 13.58
C GLY A 773 -31.09 -7.06 12.35
N LEU A 774 -30.88 -8.39 12.48
CA LEU A 774 -30.59 -9.29 11.37
C LEU A 774 -31.86 -9.61 10.58
N SER A 775 -31.74 -9.60 9.26
CA SER A 775 -32.79 -10.02 8.32
C SER A 775 -32.92 -11.55 8.26
N GLU A 776 -34.05 -12.04 7.73
CA GLU A 776 -34.26 -13.47 7.50
C GLU A 776 -33.21 -14.08 6.56
N ALA A 777 -32.72 -13.31 5.58
CA ALA A 777 -31.66 -13.73 4.66
C ALA A 777 -30.32 -13.92 5.39
N GLU A 778 -29.93 -12.96 6.23
CA GLU A 778 -28.71 -13.06 7.05
C GLU A 778 -28.79 -14.25 8.03
N LEU A 779 -29.96 -14.49 8.61
CA LEU A 779 -30.25 -15.68 9.43
C LEU A 779 -30.10 -17.00 8.67
N ALA A 780 -30.49 -17.04 7.39
CA ALA A 780 -30.34 -18.22 6.55
C ALA A 780 -28.86 -18.51 6.23
N THR A 781 -28.06 -17.48 5.96
CA THR A 781 -26.61 -17.63 5.75
C THR A 781 -25.91 -18.18 7.00
N LEU A 782 -26.27 -17.70 8.19
CA LEU A 782 -25.75 -18.25 9.46
C LEU A 782 -26.09 -19.73 9.63
N ARG A 783 -27.29 -20.14 9.20
CA ARG A 783 -27.70 -21.55 9.22
C ARG A 783 -26.86 -22.41 8.28
N GLU A 784 -26.59 -21.96 7.08
CA GLU A 784 -25.75 -22.69 6.12
C GLU A 784 -24.31 -22.87 6.63
N ARG A 785 -23.75 -21.82 7.25
CA ARG A 785 -22.42 -21.88 7.87
C ARG A 785 -22.35 -22.93 8.99
N GLY A 786 -23.35 -22.97 9.87
CA GLY A 786 -23.42 -23.98 10.93
C GLY A 786 -23.51 -25.43 10.40
N LEU A 787 -24.11 -25.62 9.22
CA LEU A 787 -24.19 -26.94 8.55
C LEU A 787 -22.89 -27.34 7.84
N ALA A 788 -22.01 -26.39 7.52
CA ALA A 788 -20.76 -26.62 6.80
C ALA A 788 -19.57 -26.98 7.72
N LEU A 789 -19.77 -26.99 9.04
CA LEU A 789 -18.72 -27.28 10.03
C LEU A 789 -18.25 -28.74 9.99
N THR A 790 -16.95 -28.98 10.24
CA THR A 790 -16.35 -30.33 10.20
C THR A 790 -15.64 -30.69 11.50
N ALA A 791 -15.74 -31.95 11.92
CA ALA A 791 -15.23 -32.43 13.22
C ALA A 791 -13.72 -32.19 13.48
N GLY A 792 -12.89 -32.19 12.45
CA GLY A 792 -11.44 -31.91 12.57
C GLY A 792 -11.10 -30.46 12.92
N GLN A 793 -12.08 -29.56 12.89
CA GLN A 793 -11.91 -28.16 13.29
C GLN A 793 -11.99 -27.96 14.80
N PHE A 794 -12.26 -28.98 15.63
CA PHE A 794 -12.58 -28.80 17.06
C PHE A 794 -11.53 -29.31 18.05
N GLU A 795 -10.29 -29.57 17.61
CA GLU A 795 -9.19 -29.93 18.51
C GLU A 795 -8.68 -28.70 19.30
N GLY A 796 -9.01 -28.60 20.59
CA GLY A 796 -8.54 -27.54 21.50
C GLY A 796 -9.45 -27.30 22.72
N THR A 797 -8.98 -26.49 23.69
CA THR A 797 -9.77 -26.07 24.87
C THR A 797 -10.53 -24.76 24.62
N TYR A 798 -11.60 -24.50 25.39
CA TYR A 798 -12.31 -23.20 25.32
C TYR A 798 -11.37 -22.01 25.60
N LEU A 799 -10.43 -22.18 26.53
CA LEU A 799 -9.49 -21.13 26.90
C LEU A 799 -8.60 -20.74 25.70
N GLU A 800 -8.09 -21.74 24.97
CA GLU A 800 -7.31 -21.51 23.75
C GLU A 800 -8.16 -20.78 22.70
N ALA A 801 -9.39 -21.23 22.45
CA ALA A 801 -10.31 -20.60 21.50
C ALA A 801 -10.60 -19.14 21.85
N ALA A 802 -10.90 -18.85 23.12
CA ALA A 802 -11.16 -17.51 23.60
C ALA A 802 -9.92 -16.59 23.51
N GLN A 803 -8.74 -17.10 23.86
CA GLN A 803 -7.47 -16.38 23.71
C GLN A 803 -7.16 -16.08 22.24
N GLY A 804 -7.44 -17.01 21.33
CA GLY A 804 -7.29 -16.80 19.88
C GLY A 804 -8.24 -15.72 19.34
N PHE A 805 -9.49 -15.69 19.81
CA PHE A 805 -10.45 -14.64 19.46
C PHE A 805 -10.03 -13.26 19.98
N ILE A 806 -9.58 -13.19 21.24
CA ILE A 806 -9.03 -11.96 21.85
C ILE A 806 -7.84 -11.45 21.04
N ALA A 807 -6.90 -12.34 20.67
CA ALA A 807 -5.75 -11.96 19.84
C ALA A 807 -6.20 -11.38 18.49
N SER A 808 -7.22 -11.96 17.86
CA SER A 808 -7.78 -11.50 16.59
C SER A 808 -8.45 -10.12 16.71
N LEU A 809 -9.22 -9.90 17.79
CA LEU A 809 -9.81 -8.60 18.12
C LEU A 809 -8.74 -7.54 18.33
N ARG A 810 -7.62 -7.89 18.98
CA ARG A 810 -6.50 -6.96 19.19
C ARG A 810 -5.82 -6.60 17.88
N GLU A 811 -5.53 -7.58 17.04
CA GLU A 811 -4.87 -7.37 15.74
C GLU A 811 -5.74 -6.49 14.82
N CYS A 812 -7.00 -6.87 14.61
CA CYS A 812 -7.93 -6.11 13.77
C CYS A 812 -8.24 -4.74 14.40
N GLY A 813 -8.38 -4.69 15.72
CA GLY A 813 -8.63 -3.48 16.48
C GLY A 813 -7.52 -2.45 16.34
N LEU A 814 -6.26 -2.86 16.44
CA LEU A 814 -5.09 -1.99 16.22
C LEU A 814 -5.03 -1.50 14.77
N MET A 815 -5.32 -2.38 13.81
CA MET A 815 -5.33 -2.03 12.40
C MET A 815 -6.39 -0.96 12.08
N TRP A 816 -7.63 -1.15 12.52
CA TRP A 816 -8.72 -0.24 12.19
C TRP A 816 -8.71 1.03 13.04
N SER A 817 -8.33 0.97 14.32
CA SER A 817 -8.27 2.15 15.19
C SER A 817 -7.24 3.19 14.73
N THR A 818 -6.28 2.79 13.89
CA THR A 818 -5.24 3.66 13.32
C THR A 818 -5.59 4.23 11.94
N LEU A 819 -6.76 3.89 11.37
CA LEU A 819 -7.25 4.50 10.14
C LEU A 819 -7.31 6.04 10.26
N PRO A 820 -7.02 6.76 9.17
CA PRO A 820 -7.02 8.22 9.15
C PRO A 820 -8.41 8.77 9.48
N THR A 821 -8.47 9.93 10.12
CA THR A 821 -9.74 10.60 10.37
C THR A 821 -10.30 11.25 9.13
N ALA A 822 -11.63 11.27 9.06
CA ALA A 822 -12.35 11.54 7.85
C ALA A 822 -13.51 12.59 8.02
N GLU A 823 -13.20 13.88 7.91
CA GLU A 823 -14.07 15.09 7.68
C GLU A 823 -15.23 15.03 6.65
N GLY A 824 -16.27 14.17 6.75
CA GLY A 824 -17.35 14.14 5.75
C GLY A 824 -18.03 15.51 5.65
N GLY A 825 -18.14 16.08 4.44
CA GLY A 825 -18.65 17.44 4.21
C GLY A 825 -20.02 17.74 4.82
#